data_AF-A0A238BYR4-F1
#
_entry.id   AF-A0A238BYR4-F1
#
_cell.length_a   1.000
_cell.length_b   1.000
_cell.length_c   1.000
_cell.angle_alpha   90.00
_cell.angle_beta   90.00
_cell.angle_gamma   90.00
#
_symmetry.space_group_name_H-M   'P 1'
#
loop_
_entity.id
_entity.type
_entity.pdbx_description
1 polymer ?
#
loop_
_entity_poly.entity_id
_entity_poly.type
_entity_poly.pdbx_seq_one_letter_code
_entity_poly.pdbx_strand_id
1 'polypeptide(L)'
;MRAIVSDLQRAVFQAADERLVAVANIIRIDNKKRRKRTFLCLTVTTDQPIAVRLYFVRNEKEDYYKKKRQFTLRDVKTVDGISPRKLTPEFELVVEDRLFRLCASTTEEKDAFIKQLYKFANKYLPVQKPDFVNVPIPVETPHTTVTAEQVDDDTDEGLIDYQPISVKEEADFRRLLARANLTIGEADKFATVLASQLQLLDGANIQSIMDSEAAVNDLIALVEDALKEADFLDKELDNFDELLYHVRDSVELIEEKDSLGCVERKNTRFLKDFLLELMATVDIVSEDHIRALQNANLSDPVSISRCCAAARALQAYSAAKVNSSMHLMVAYKERTEQLNQLTDRFIEKLMAHMSALFSNLNDLIEVSDWHEIAIRKQSERFHALRPFSDLMGWLKLVKPGAYQTLIQRYVQNTKLIYKKEFERFFEIVNGELNKIVNFERRGTLRGSETLKSTAERFLSAESKIDSKEVIRLIEVVLGEVGPVVESEQKFCTRFFHMAGDLLAVLETQSTSSGDSGIVGKNVEKQITDQVRAILSPLFEPLHDHFDKFIKSCCRLQPPFVFVMFVFLSKKALSLQDASSYFSVMVFGRLVVLVKRQMDTYLDNKSYQLAEVKISKRVRIGILESVYQFAELARTAEAAFAGTERRADLNRWYAQLITSLKDGIEYAATSPFSKSPAAVVRFENYHYFYSVLSELKIDCLDVQRKEAKKAYQDNIEIYVKELMGRPLEKIHVSFARAIYYYEIRHFFESVENAIRQGVKPEEIAFHQQFSRLELKKVISLYPEKEVKKGLEQLYKKIEKHLMDDSSLLQVVWRNMQDEFLKQLKHYNEVMGQCYPNSRIDFEVSVQDVLSYFSQFAMQH
;
A
#
# COMPACT_ATOMS: atom_id res chain seq x y z
N MET A 1 41.66 -14.96 57.72
CA MET A 1 40.51 -14.38 56.98
C MET A 1 40.13 -12.96 57.41
N ARG A 2 40.02 -12.63 58.71
CA ARG A 2 39.54 -11.30 59.16
C ARG A 2 40.33 -10.09 58.61
N ALA A 3 41.66 -10.19 58.50
CA ALA A 3 42.49 -9.15 57.86
C ALA A 3 42.11 -8.94 56.38
N ILE A 4 42.06 -10.02 55.59
CA ILE A 4 41.69 -10.00 54.16
C ILE A 4 40.28 -9.42 53.92
N VAL A 5 39.32 -9.72 54.79
CA VAL A 5 37.95 -9.17 54.70
C VAL A 5 37.95 -7.66 54.98
N SER A 6 38.70 -7.20 55.99
CA SER A 6 38.89 -5.76 56.27
C SER A 6 39.58 -5.04 55.12
N ASP A 7 40.58 -5.66 54.49
CA ASP A 7 41.32 -5.07 53.38
C ASP A 7 40.47 -5.00 52.10
N LEU A 8 39.69 -6.04 51.79
CA LEU A 8 38.72 -6.04 50.68
C LEU A 8 37.61 -5.00 50.89
N GLN A 9 37.09 -4.87 52.11
CA GLN A 9 36.10 -3.84 52.45
C GLN A 9 36.66 -2.44 52.19
N ARG A 10 37.85 -2.14 52.71
CA ARG A 10 38.49 -0.81 52.60
C ARG A 10 38.93 -0.48 51.17
N ALA A 11 39.53 -1.45 50.47
CA ALA A 11 40.14 -1.21 49.16
C ALA A 11 39.15 -1.21 47.99
N VAL A 12 38.00 -1.91 48.08
CA VAL A 12 37.11 -2.16 46.92
C VAL A 12 35.67 -1.71 47.13
N PHE A 13 35.12 -1.80 48.35
CA PHE A 13 33.68 -1.65 48.59
C PHE A 13 33.32 -0.41 49.42
N GLN A 14 34.24 0.10 50.24
CA GLN A 14 34.04 1.33 51.02
C GLN A 14 33.95 2.59 50.16
N ALA A 15 34.65 2.63 49.01
CA ALA A 15 34.54 3.72 48.03
C ALA A 15 33.28 3.64 47.15
N ALA A 16 32.49 2.56 47.25
CA ALA A 16 31.30 2.29 46.45
C ALA A 16 30.02 2.23 47.30
N ASP A 17 30.07 2.66 48.57
CA ASP A 17 28.96 2.61 49.54
C ASP A 17 28.31 1.21 49.62
N GLU A 18 29.15 0.17 49.54
CA GLU A 18 28.77 -1.23 49.61
C GLU A 18 29.41 -1.88 50.85
N ARG A 19 28.60 -2.54 51.68
CA ARG A 19 29.05 -3.35 52.81
C ARG A 19 29.21 -4.81 52.39
N LEU A 20 30.40 -5.36 52.62
CA LEU A 20 30.74 -6.76 52.40
C LEU A 20 30.14 -7.63 53.50
N VAL A 21 29.39 -8.64 53.09
CA VAL A 21 28.62 -9.55 53.96
C VAL A 21 29.29 -10.91 54.06
N ALA A 22 29.76 -11.45 52.94
CA ALA A 22 30.43 -12.75 52.90
C ALA A 22 31.52 -12.76 51.82
N VAL A 23 32.60 -13.49 52.10
CA VAL A 23 33.72 -13.70 51.17
C VAL A 23 34.09 -15.18 51.17
N ALA A 24 34.21 -15.77 49.99
CA ALA A 24 34.79 -17.09 49.80
C ALA A 24 35.99 -17.02 48.86
N ASN A 25 37.11 -17.65 49.21
CA ASN A 25 38.27 -17.73 48.34
C ASN A 25 38.15 -18.94 47.41
N ILE A 26 37.89 -18.69 46.13
CA ILE A 26 37.49 -19.70 45.16
C ILE A 26 38.48 -19.87 43.99
N ILE A 27 38.54 -21.09 43.46
CA ILE A 27 39.21 -21.46 42.22
C ILE A 27 38.14 -22.00 41.26
N ARG A 28 38.13 -21.49 40.01
CA ARG A 28 37.18 -21.94 38.99
C ARG A 28 37.72 -23.19 38.28
N ILE A 29 36.90 -24.24 38.19
CA ILE A 29 37.28 -25.55 37.65
C ILE A 29 37.16 -25.60 36.10
N ASP A 30 36.34 -24.75 35.48
CA ASP A 30 36.05 -24.78 34.03
C ASP A 30 37.23 -24.51 33.08
N ASN A 31 38.31 -23.85 33.53
CA ASN A 31 39.36 -23.36 32.62
C ASN A 31 40.70 -24.09 32.84
N LYS A 32 41.01 -25.06 31.95
CA LYS A 32 42.23 -25.90 31.98
C LYS A 32 43.58 -25.15 31.87
N LYS A 33 43.63 -23.81 31.80
CA LYS A 33 44.86 -23.05 31.49
C LYS A 33 45.36 -21.99 32.49
N ARG A 34 44.79 -21.80 33.70
CA ARG A 34 45.47 -21.06 34.82
C ARG A 34 44.61 -21.05 36.11
N ARG A 35 45.04 -21.77 37.15
CA ARG A 35 44.45 -21.74 38.50
C ARG A 35 44.92 -20.48 39.25
N LYS A 36 44.23 -19.34 39.05
CA LYS A 36 44.47 -18.12 39.84
C LYS A 36 43.36 -17.94 40.87
N ARG A 37 43.74 -17.72 42.14
CA ARG A 37 42.81 -17.49 43.26
C ARG A 37 41.93 -16.26 42.99
N THR A 38 40.62 -16.39 43.17
CA THR A 38 39.62 -15.34 42.95
C THR A 38 38.73 -15.29 44.19
N PHE A 39 38.35 -14.10 44.65
CA PHE A 39 37.42 -13.94 45.76
C PHE A 39 35.99 -13.79 45.23
N LEU A 40 35.06 -14.54 45.81
CA LEU A 40 33.63 -14.37 45.61
C LEU A 40 33.07 -13.56 46.77
N CYS A 41 32.53 -12.39 46.48
CA CYS A 41 32.10 -11.42 47.47
C CYS A 41 30.59 -11.18 47.35
N LEU A 42 29.87 -11.30 48.47
CA LEU A 42 28.47 -10.91 48.61
C LEU A 42 28.41 -9.56 49.34
N THR A 43 27.74 -8.59 48.74
CA THR A 43 27.72 -7.19 49.22
C THR A 43 26.31 -6.62 49.22
N VAL A 44 26.09 -5.60 50.04
CA VAL A 44 24.82 -4.91 50.23
C VAL A 44 25.07 -3.41 50.24
N THR A 45 24.30 -2.63 49.49
CA THR A 45 24.42 -1.16 49.51
C THR A 45 23.96 -0.59 50.86
N THR A 46 24.65 0.45 51.34
CA THR A 46 24.27 1.13 52.61
C THR A 46 23.10 2.09 52.45
N ASP A 47 22.89 2.65 51.24
CA ASP A 47 21.78 3.56 50.92
C ASP A 47 20.57 2.85 50.29
N GLN A 48 19.38 3.42 50.48
CA GLN A 48 18.13 2.92 49.90
C GLN A 48 18.00 3.34 48.42
N PRO A 49 17.56 2.44 47.52
CA PRO A 49 17.08 1.08 47.79
C PRO A 49 18.22 0.08 48.03
N ILE A 50 18.03 -0.77 49.06
CA ILE A 50 19.00 -1.81 49.43
C ILE A 50 19.12 -2.83 48.29
N ALA A 51 20.28 -2.88 47.64
CA ALA A 51 20.59 -3.82 46.58
C ALA A 51 21.66 -4.81 47.05
N VAL A 52 21.39 -6.11 46.86
CA VAL A 52 22.35 -7.19 47.14
C VAL A 52 23.02 -7.62 45.85
N ARG A 53 24.36 -7.64 45.85
CA ARG A 53 25.18 -7.89 44.67
C ARG A 53 26.27 -8.92 44.94
N LEU A 54 26.56 -9.71 43.91
CA LEU A 54 27.59 -10.74 43.88
C LEU A 54 28.74 -10.31 42.96
N TYR A 55 29.97 -10.30 43.49
CA TYR A 55 31.16 -9.87 42.77
C TYR A 55 32.23 -10.96 42.73
N PHE A 56 32.84 -11.14 41.55
CA PHE A 56 34.10 -11.88 41.43
C PHE A 56 35.27 -10.89 41.44
N VAL A 57 36.08 -10.91 42.48
CA VAL A 57 37.21 -10.00 42.68
C VAL A 57 38.52 -10.75 42.52
N ARG A 58 39.47 -10.18 41.77
CA ARG A 58 40.82 -10.77 41.63
C ARG A 58 41.87 -9.83 42.20
N ASN A 59 42.87 -10.44 42.82
CA ASN A 59 44.09 -9.76 43.22
C ASN A 59 45.10 -9.82 42.04
N GLU A 60 45.58 -8.66 41.58
CA GLU A 60 46.57 -8.59 40.50
C GLU A 60 48.01 -8.32 40.99
N LYS A 61 48.20 -7.64 42.15
CA LYS A 61 49.47 -7.35 42.85
C LYS A 61 49.21 -7.16 44.35
N GLU A 62 50.25 -7.26 45.21
CA GLU A 62 50.12 -7.03 46.67
C GLU A 62 49.29 -5.76 46.96
N ASP A 63 48.20 -5.94 47.71
CA ASP A 63 47.18 -4.95 48.10
C ASP A 63 46.37 -4.24 47.00
N TYR A 64 46.36 -4.74 45.75
CA TYR A 64 45.49 -4.20 44.68
C TYR A 64 44.45 -5.21 44.15
N TYR A 65 43.17 -4.89 44.33
CA TYR A 65 42.01 -5.75 43.99
C TYR A 65 41.13 -5.13 42.90
N LYS A 66 40.69 -5.93 41.93
CA LYS A 66 39.81 -5.48 40.82
C LYS A 66 38.55 -6.32 40.67
N LYS A 67 37.38 -5.67 40.54
CA LYS A 67 36.08 -6.29 40.24
C LYS A 67 36.08 -6.82 38.79
N LYS A 68 36.00 -8.14 38.60
CA LYS A 68 36.01 -8.79 37.27
C LYS A 68 34.62 -8.98 36.69
N ARG A 69 33.65 -9.35 37.52
CA ARG A 69 32.25 -9.57 37.14
C ARG A 69 31.35 -9.19 38.30
N GLN A 70 30.19 -8.64 37.98
CA GLN A 70 29.16 -8.20 38.90
C GLN A 70 27.83 -8.81 38.46
N PHE A 71 27.08 -9.35 39.41
CA PHE A 71 25.74 -9.89 39.21
C PHE A 71 24.83 -9.39 40.33
N THR A 72 23.55 -9.21 40.05
CA THR A 72 22.55 -8.93 41.08
C THR A 72 22.08 -10.24 41.70
N LEU A 73 21.57 -10.18 42.92
CA LEU A 73 21.06 -11.39 43.59
C LEU A 73 19.90 -12.06 42.81
N ARG A 74 19.14 -11.29 42.02
CA ARG A 74 18.05 -11.80 41.16
C ARG A 74 18.54 -12.68 40.02
N ASP A 75 19.79 -12.50 39.60
CA ASP A 75 20.34 -13.22 38.47
C ASP A 75 20.75 -14.65 38.85
N VAL A 76 20.84 -14.95 40.15
CA VAL A 76 21.21 -16.28 40.66
C VAL A 76 19.98 -17.19 40.57
N LYS A 77 20.03 -18.22 39.71
CA LYS A 77 18.93 -19.18 39.52
C LYS A 77 19.07 -20.41 40.39
N THR A 78 20.29 -20.97 40.50
CA THR A 78 20.52 -22.23 41.24
C THR A 78 21.88 -22.19 41.93
N VAL A 79 21.91 -22.65 43.19
CA VAL A 79 23.12 -22.84 44.00
C VAL A 79 23.17 -24.32 44.39
N ASP A 80 24.09 -25.09 43.81
CA ASP A 80 24.22 -26.52 44.09
C ASP A 80 25.46 -26.80 44.96
N GLY A 81 25.25 -27.33 46.17
CA GLY A 81 26.30 -27.75 47.09
C GLY A 81 27.02 -29.05 46.69
N ILE A 82 26.62 -29.67 45.58
CA ILE A 82 27.08 -30.94 44.99
C ILE A 82 26.74 -32.17 45.84
N SER A 83 26.98 -32.13 47.15
CA SER A 83 26.64 -33.23 48.06
C SER A 83 26.39 -32.70 49.48
N PRO A 84 25.23 -33.00 50.11
CA PRO A 84 24.92 -32.52 51.45
C PRO A 84 25.60 -33.33 52.56
N ARG A 85 26.06 -34.57 52.28
CA ARG A 85 26.67 -35.48 53.29
C ARG A 85 28.18 -35.68 53.16
N LYS A 86 28.80 -35.31 52.03
CA LYS A 86 30.26 -35.40 51.82
C LYS A 86 30.87 -34.00 51.94
N LEU A 87 31.76 -33.78 52.91
CA LEU A 87 32.48 -32.52 53.09
C LEU A 87 33.44 -32.26 51.90
N THR A 88 32.91 -31.68 50.82
CA THR A 88 33.70 -31.23 49.66
C THR A 88 33.67 -29.70 49.56
N PRO A 89 34.80 -29.05 49.23
CA PRO A 89 34.84 -27.60 49.05
C PRO A 89 34.26 -27.13 47.71
N GLU A 90 33.76 -28.05 46.87
CA GLU A 90 33.23 -27.76 45.55
C GLU A 90 31.73 -27.42 45.59
N PHE A 91 31.30 -26.48 44.76
CA PHE A 91 29.90 -26.09 44.58
C PHE A 91 29.69 -25.52 43.17
N GLU A 92 28.47 -25.61 42.66
CA GLU A 92 28.07 -25.05 41.37
C GLU A 92 27.11 -23.87 41.55
N LEU A 93 27.28 -22.84 40.73
CA LEU A 93 26.44 -21.65 40.74
C LEU A 93 25.93 -21.37 39.32
N VAL A 94 24.62 -21.36 39.13
CA VAL A 94 23.97 -20.93 37.89
C VAL A 94 23.51 -19.49 38.06
N VAL A 95 24.17 -18.59 37.34
CA VAL A 95 23.79 -17.17 37.27
C VAL A 95 23.40 -16.86 35.83
N GLU A 96 22.19 -16.34 35.63
CA GLU A 96 21.52 -16.21 34.33
C GLU A 96 21.41 -17.57 33.61
N ASP A 97 22.19 -17.79 32.55
CA ASP A 97 22.24 -19.04 31.78
C ASP A 97 23.65 -19.66 31.76
N ARG A 98 24.51 -19.26 32.71
CA ARG A 98 25.90 -19.73 32.79
C ARG A 98 26.16 -20.52 34.07
N LEU A 99 26.62 -21.76 33.88
CA LEU A 99 27.10 -22.62 34.95
C LEU A 99 28.54 -22.22 35.36
N PHE A 100 28.75 -22.05 36.66
CA PHE A 100 30.08 -21.83 37.25
C PHE A 100 30.40 -22.97 38.22
N ARG A 101 31.37 -23.81 37.87
CA ARG A 101 31.93 -24.83 38.79
C ARG A 101 33.07 -24.24 39.62
N LEU A 102 32.86 -24.13 40.93
CA LEU A 102 33.72 -23.41 41.86
C LEU A 102 34.22 -24.34 42.97
N CYS A 103 35.47 -24.14 43.39
CA CYS A 103 36.07 -24.83 44.54
C CYS A 103 36.53 -23.78 45.55
N ALA A 104 35.93 -23.76 46.75
CA ALA A 104 36.36 -22.93 47.87
C ALA A 104 37.69 -23.43 48.47
N SER A 105 38.35 -22.60 49.28
CA SER A 105 39.62 -23.00 49.91
C SER A 105 39.41 -23.97 51.07
N THR A 106 38.29 -23.86 51.79
CA THR A 106 37.85 -24.80 52.83
C THR A 106 36.35 -25.08 52.70
N THR A 107 35.90 -26.21 53.24
CA THR A 107 34.48 -26.58 53.34
C THR A 107 33.70 -25.60 54.22
N GLU A 108 34.30 -25.13 55.32
CA GLU A 108 33.71 -24.13 56.20
C GLU A 108 33.48 -22.78 55.50
N GLU A 109 34.41 -22.33 54.63
CA GLU A 109 34.24 -21.11 53.83
C GLU A 109 33.09 -21.24 52.82
N LYS A 110 32.95 -22.40 52.18
CA LYS A 110 31.84 -22.72 51.27
C LYS A 110 30.51 -22.61 52.02
N ASP A 111 30.38 -23.33 53.13
CA ASP A 111 29.12 -23.42 53.87
C ASP A 111 28.75 -22.07 54.51
N ALA A 112 29.73 -21.34 55.06
CA ALA A 112 29.50 -20.00 55.58
C ALA A 112 29.02 -19.02 54.49
N PHE A 113 29.62 -19.08 53.28
CA PHE A 113 29.22 -18.23 52.17
C PHE A 113 27.81 -18.57 51.65
N ILE A 114 27.51 -19.86 51.46
CA ILE A 114 26.19 -20.30 50.99
C ILE A 114 25.10 -19.99 52.03
N LYS A 115 25.37 -20.16 53.33
CA LYS A 115 24.44 -19.77 54.42
C LYS A 115 24.11 -18.27 54.38
N GLN A 116 25.11 -17.41 54.15
CA GLN A 116 24.86 -15.96 54.02
C GLN A 116 24.10 -15.63 52.73
N LEU A 117 24.43 -16.28 51.61
CA LEU A 117 23.69 -16.11 50.37
C LEU A 117 22.21 -16.51 50.51
N TYR A 118 21.94 -17.64 51.18
CA TYR A 118 20.59 -18.10 51.50
C TYR A 118 19.83 -17.11 52.38
N LYS A 119 20.46 -16.61 53.45
CA LYS A 119 19.87 -15.61 54.35
C LYS A 119 19.46 -14.33 53.60
N PHE A 120 20.33 -13.84 52.71
CA PHE A 120 20.04 -12.62 51.94
C PHE A 120 19.06 -12.86 50.78
N ALA A 121 19.06 -14.04 50.16
CA ALA A 121 18.04 -14.44 49.20
C ALA A 121 16.65 -14.49 49.85
N ASN A 122 16.51 -15.09 51.03
CA ASN A 122 15.25 -15.12 51.76
C ASN A 122 14.78 -13.73 52.22
N LYS A 123 15.70 -12.86 52.64
CA LYS A 123 15.35 -11.52 53.11
C LYS A 123 14.92 -10.56 52.00
N TYR A 124 15.54 -10.64 50.81
CA TYR A 124 15.34 -9.64 49.75
C TYR A 124 14.65 -10.17 48.47
N LEU A 125 14.45 -11.49 48.32
CA LEU A 125 13.77 -12.11 47.17
C LEU A 125 12.67 -13.11 47.62
N PRO A 126 11.53 -12.64 48.14
CA PRO A 126 10.50 -13.55 48.68
C PRO A 126 9.73 -14.36 47.61
N VAL A 127 9.66 -13.89 46.35
CA VAL A 127 8.82 -14.47 45.28
C VAL A 127 9.59 -15.29 44.23
N GLN A 128 10.83 -14.89 43.90
CA GLN A 128 11.70 -15.60 42.94
C GLN A 128 13.02 -15.93 43.64
N LYS A 129 13.00 -16.98 44.46
CA LYS A 129 14.17 -17.45 45.20
C LYS A 129 15.07 -18.30 44.29
N PRO A 130 16.39 -18.19 44.40
CA PRO A 130 17.30 -19.17 43.80
C PRO A 130 17.03 -20.55 44.41
N ASP A 131 17.10 -21.59 43.59
CA ASP A 131 16.99 -22.97 44.07
C ASP A 131 18.31 -23.39 44.75
N PHE A 132 18.26 -23.66 46.05
CA PHE A 132 19.40 -24.20 46.80
C PHE A 132 19.27 -25.73 46.83
N VAL A 133 20.18 -26.41 46.13
CA VAL A 133 20.16 -27.86 45.93
C VAL A 133 21.39 -28.46 46.64
N ASN A 134 21.24 -29.56 47.38
CA ASN A 134 22.36 -30.23 48.07
C ASN A 134 23.16 -29.37 49.07
N VAL A 135 22.51 -28.39 49.72
CA VAL A 135 23.13 -27.51 50.72
C VAL A 135 22.51 -27.76 52.10
N PRO A 136 23.28 -27.85 53.20
CA PRO A 136 22.72 -27.89 54.55
C PRO A 136 22.10 -26.53 54.91
N ILE A 137 20.77 -26.43 54.84
CA ILE A 137 20.00 -25.23 55.20
C ILE A 137 19.83 -25.19 56.73
N PRO A 138 20.12 -24.08 57.43
CA PRO A 138 19.88 -23.97 58.87
C PRO A 138 18.38 -23.88 59.18
N VAL A 139 17.87 -24.77 60.04
CA VAL A 139 16.57 -24.65 60.70
C VAL A 139 16.65 -23.50 61.70
N GLU A 140 15.76 -22.52 61.60
CA GLU A 140 15.64 -21.41 62.55
C GLU A 140 15.23 -21.97 63.93
N THR A 141 16.15 -21.98 64.89
CA THR A 141 15.82 -22.12 66.31
C THR A 141 15.66 -20.72 66.91
N PRO A 142 14.50 -20.38 67.47
CA PRO A 142 14.31 -19.11 68.17
C PRO A 142 15.10 -19.12 69.48
N HIS A 143 15.79 -18.02 69.77
CA HIS A 143 16.53 -17.82 71.02
C HIS A 143 15.61 -17.93 72.23
N THR A 144 16.02 -18.70 73.24
CA THR A 144 15.76 -18.33 74.64
C THR A 144 17.11 -18.28 75.33
N THR A 145 17.57 -17.05 75.57
CA THR A 145 18.63 -16.74 76.54
C THR A 145 18.13 -17.13 77.93
N VAL A 146 18.81 -18.07 78.57
CA VAL A 146 18.89 -18.13 80.03
C VAL A 146 20.35 -17.91 80.38
N THR A 147 20.59 -16.73 80.94
CA THR A 147 21.81 -16.33 81.64
C THR A 147 22.04 -17.24 82.83
N ALA A 148 23.15 -17.97 82.84
CA ALA A 148 23.82 -18.35 84.07
C ALA A 148 25.03 -17.42 84.21
N GLU A 149 24.83 -16.35 84.96
CA GLU A 149 25.93 -15.58 85.52
C GLU A 149 26.71 -16.51 86.46
N GLN A 150 28.02 -16.56 86.26
CA GLN A 150 28.94 -17.00 87.30
C GLN A 150 28.83 -15.98 88.43
N VAL A 151 28.46 -16.44 89.62
CA VAL A 151 28.72 -15.69 90.85
C VAL A 151 29.70 -16.53 91.65
N ASP A 152 30.85 -15.89 91.89
CA ASP A 152 31.96 -16.34 92.70
C ASP A 152 31.48 -16.87 94.06
N ASP A 153 32.06 -18.01 94.42
CA ASP A 153 32.12 -18.52 95.78
C ASP A 153 33.28 -17.79 96.48
N ASP A 154 32.94 -16.86 97.37
CA ASP A 154 33.82 -16.40 98.44
C ASP A 154 32.94 -15.93 99.61
N THR A 155 32.65 -16.87 100.50
CA THR A 155 32.12 -16.59 101.84
C THR A 155 33.27 -16.83 102.80
N ASP A 156 33.76 -15.79 103.47
CA ASP A 156 34.48 -15.96 104.73
C ASP A 156 33.89 -15.06 105.81
N GLU A 157 33.88 -15.65 107.00
CA GLU A 157 33.00 -15.39 108.13
C GLU A 157 33.28 -14.07 108.85
N GLY A 158 32.25 -13.55 109.52
CA GLY A 158 32.35 -12.37 110.37
C GLY A 158 31.40 -12.39 111.56
N LEU A 159 31.80 -13.12 112.60
CA LEU A 159 31.71 -12.79 114.04
C LEU A 159 30.38 -12.18 114.57
N ILE A 160 29.67 -12.97 115.37
CA ILE A 160 28.70 -12.50 116.36
C ILE A 160 29.40 -12.43 117.72
N ASP A 161 29.37 -11.27 118.35
CA ASP A 161 29.72 -11.11 119.77
C ASP A 161 28.50 -10.63 120.59
N TYR A 162 28.48 -11.09 121.83
CA TYR A 162 27.37 -11.30 122.76
C TYR A 162 26.75 -10.02 123.39
N GLN A 163 25.44 -10.08 123.67
CA GLN A 163 24.62 -9.03 124.29
C GLN A 163 24.06 -9.52 125.65
N PRO A 164 24.05 -8.69 126.73
CA PRO A 164 23.60 -9.13 128.05
C PRO A 164 22.07 -9.35 128.14
N ILE A 165 21.71 -10.30 128.99
CA ILE A 165 20.35 -10.80 129.28
C ILE A 165 19.34 -9.69 129.59
N SER A 166 18.13 -9.88 129.07
CA SER A 166 17.04 -8.90 129.11
C SER A 166 16.12 -9.09 130.30
N VAL A 167 15.56 -7.98 130.77
CA VAL A 167 14.63 -7.84 131.90
C VAL A 167 13.41 -8.80 131.80
N LYS A 168 13.08 -9.27 130.59
CA LYS A 168 12.03 -10.27 130.35
C LYS A 168 12.40 -11.67 130.85
N GLU A 169 13.64 -12.09 130.64
CA GLU A 169 14.13 -13.41 131.05
C GLU A 169 14.24 -13.48 132.58
N GLU A 170 14.64 -12.37 133.22
CA GLU A 170 14.60 -12.25 134.68
C GLU A 170 13.16 -12.32 135.24
N ALA A 171 12.18 -11.81 134.50
CA ALA A 171 10.77 -11.86 134.89
C ALA A 171 10.18 -13.28 134.76
N ASP A 172 10.57 -14.03 133.73
CA ASP A 172 10.11 -15.41 133.55
C ASP A 172 10.79 -16.37 134.52
N PHE A 173 12.05 -16.13 134.88
CA PHE A 173 12.72 -16.88 135.94
C PHE A 173 11.99 -16.71 137.30
N ARG A 174 11.52 -15.49 137.60
CA ARG A 174 10.70 -15.22 138.79
C ARG A 174 9.31 -15.87 138.72
N ARG A 175 8.68 -15.93 137.55
CA ARG A 175 7.39 -16.64 137.38
C ARG A 175 7.51 -18.15 137.57
N LEU A 176 8.61 -18.73 137.11
CA LEU A 176 8.85 -20.16 137.19
C LEU A 176 9.08 -20.60 138.64
N LEU A 177 9.80 -19.80 139.43
CA LEU A 177 9.91 -19.97 140.88
C LEU A 177 8.56 -19.87 141.61
N ALA A 178 7.68 -18.97 141.16
CA ALA A 178 6.35 -18.81 141.75
C ALA A 178 5.42 -20.01 141.49
N ARG A 179 5.49 -20.63 140.29
CA ARG A 179 4.61 -21.77 139.94
C ARG A 179 4.98 -23.06 140.68
N ALA A 180 6.22 -23.17 141.16
CA ALA A 180 6.71 -24.33 141.89
C ALA A 180 6.50 -24.26 143.42
N ASN A 181 5.92 -23.18 143.97
CA ASN A 181 5.64 -22.99 145.40
C ASN A 181 6.85 -23.30 146.34
N LEU A 182 8.02 -22.73 146.04
CA LEU A 182 9.24 -22.93 146.83
C LEU A 182 9.95 -21.59 147.09
N THR A 183 10.42 -21.38 148.33
CA THR A 183 11.20 -20.19 148.73
C THR A 183 12.70 -20.37 148.51
N ILE A 184 13.38 -19.25 148.29
CA ILE A 184 14.83 -19.11 148.03
C ILE A 184 15.62 -19.87 149.11
N GLY A 185 16.01 -21.11 148.80
CA GLY A 185 16.61 -22.04 149.74
C GLY A 185 16.46 -23.51 149.32
N GLU A 186 15.47 -23.87 148.49
CA GLU A 186 15.21 -25.26 148.07
C GLU A 186 15.58 -25.54 146.60
N ALA A 187 16.81 -25.21 146.19
CA ALA A 187 17.29 -25.38 144.80
C ALA A 187 17.31 -26.84 144.32
N ASP A 188 17.57 -27.80 145.23
CA ASP A 188 17.65 -29.23 144.88
C ASP A 188 16.31 -29.81 144.42
N LYS A 189 15.20 -29.37 145.02
CA LYS A 189 13.86 -29.82 144.61
C LYS A 189 13.46 -29.26 143.24
N PHE A 190 13.96 -28.06 142.92
CA PHE A 190 13.74 -27.45 141.60
C PHE A 190 14.56 -28.17 140.51
N ALA A 191 15.82 -28.50 140.79
CA ALA A 191 16.68 -29.24 139.88
C ALA A 191 16.12 -30.64 139.54
N THR A 192 15.51 -31.32 140.51
CA THR A 192 14.91 -32.65 140.27
C THR A 192 13.65 -32.60 139.39
N VAL A 193 12.80 -31.58 139.56
CA VAL A 193 11.63 -31.40 138.67
C VAL A 193 12.08 -31.06 137.24
N LEU A 194 13.10 -30.21 137.09
CA LEU A 194 13.64 -29.87 135.77
C LEU A 194 14.28 -31.08 135.08
N ALA A 195 15.03 -31.90 135.83
CA ALA A 195 15.65 -33.13 135.31
C ALA A 195 14.59 -34.15 134.84
N SER A 196 13.48 -34.28 135.57
CA SER A 196 12.37 -35.16 135.16
C SER A 196 11.70 -34.68 133.87
N GLN A 197 11.52 -33.36 133.69
CA GLN A 197 10.95 -32.82 132.46
C GLN A 197 11.91 -32.94 131.28
N LEU A 198 13.22 -32.79 131.52
CA LEU A 198 14.26 -33.00 130.51
C LEU A 198 14.24 -34.45 130.00
N GLN A 199 14.15 -35.44 130.89
CA GLN A 199 14.14 -36.85 130.51
C GLN A 199 12.93 -37.25 129.65
N LEU A 200 11.75 -36.66 129.92
CA LEU A 200 10.57 -36.86 129.07
C LEU A 200 10.72 -36.20 127.70
N LEU A 201 11.35 -35.02 127.64
CA LEU A 201 11.62 -34.33 126.39
C LEU A 201 12.65 -35.11 125.55
N ASP A 202 13.71 -35.63 126.18
CA ASP A 202 14.71 -36.46 125.52
C ASP A 202 14.11 -37.75 124.96
N GLY A 203 13.17 -38.38 125.67
CA GLY A 203 12.42 -39.53 125.16
C GLY A 203 11.56 -39.20 123.92
N ALA A 204 10.89 -38.04 123.91
CA ALA A 204 10.12 -37.58 122.75
C ALA A 204 11.02 -37.22 121.56
N ASN A 205 12.21 -36.67 121.82
CA ASN A 205 13.16 -36.27 120.78
C ASN A 205 13.79 -37.49 120.08
N ILE A 206 14.12 -38.54 120.83
CA ILE A 206 14.64 -39.80 120.26
C ILE A 206 13.61 -40.45 119.32
N GLN A 207 12.33 -40.46 119.70
CA GLN A 207 11.27 -41.02 118.86
C GLN A 207 11.09 -40.23 117.55
N SER A 208 11.16 -38.89 117.60
CA SER A 208 11.03 -38.05 116.40
C SER A 208 12.22 -38.20 115.45
N ILE A 209 13.43 -38.45 115.96
CA ILE A 209 14.62 -38.71 115.13
C ILE A 209 14.50 -40.08 114.45
N MET A 210 14.05 -41.11 115.17
CA MET A 210 13.82 -42.44 114.58
C MET A 210 12.77 -42.44 113.45
N ASP A 211 11.65 -41.72 113.62
CA ASP A 211 10.62 -41.62 112.58
C ASP A 211 11.13 -40.87 111.33
N SER A 212 12.05 -39.91 111.49
CA SER A 212 12.67 -39.18 110.37
C SER A 212 13.69 -40.01 109.58
N GLU A 213 14.43 -40.91 110.24
CA GLU A 213 15.40 -41.78 109.59
C GLU A 213 14.72 -42.80 108.66
N ALA A 214 13.57 -43.33 109.06
CA ALA A 214 12.74 -44.19 108.22
C ALA A 214 12.26 -43.47 106.94
N ALA A 215 11.77 -42.24 107.09
CA ALA A 215 11.29 -41.44 105.96
C ALA A 215 12.41 -41.06 104.97
N VAL A 216 13.63 -40.81 105.47
CA VAL A 216 14.80 -40.52 104.62
C VAL A 216 15.22 -41.76 103.83
N ASN A 217 15.20 -42.94 104.45
CA ASN A 217 15.54 -44.19 103.75
C ASN A 217 14.51 -44.52 102.65
N ASP A 218 13.23 -44.27 102.88
CA ASP A 218 12.19 -44.43 101.85
C ASP A 218 12.39 -43.46 100.67
N LEU A 219 12.83 -42.22 100.94
CA LEU A 219 13.16 -41.24 99.90
C LEU A 219 14.37 -41.69 99.07
N ILE A 220 15.42 -42.22 99.71
CA ILE A 220 16.60 -42.74 99.01
C ILE A 220 16.19 -43.92 98.12
N ALA A 221 15.34 -44.82 98.59
CA ALA A 221 14.83 -45.92 97.79
C ALA A 221 14.05 -45.43 96.55
N LEU A 222 13.20 -44.40 96.70
CA LEU A 222 12.49 -43.79 95.57
C LEU A 222 13.44 -43.12 94.55
N VAL A 223 14.52 -42.48 95.02
CA VAL A 223 15.53 -41.87 94.14
C VAL A 223 16.34 -42.94 93.42
N GLU A 224 16.71 -44.04 94.09
CA GLU A 224 17.36 -45.17 93.45
C GLU A 224 16.48 -45.85 92.40
N ASP A 225 15.18 -45.98 92.66
CA ASP A 225 14.24 -46.52 91.69
C ASP A 225 14.02 -45.56 90.52
N ALA A 226 13.98 -44.24 90.76
CA ALA A 226 13.95 -43.25 89.68
C ALA A 226 15.23 -43.25 88.83
N LEU A 227 16.40 -43.48 89.45
CA LEU A 227 17.67 -43.65 88.74
C LEU A 227 17.67 -44.92 87.88
N LYS A 228 17.16 -46.04 88.39
CA LYS A 228 17.00 -47.27 87.61
C LYS A 228 16.07 -47.08 86.42
N GLU A 229 14.97 -46.33 86.59
CA GLU A 229 14.05 -46.04 85.50
C GLU A 229 14.67 -45.10 84.46
N ALA A 230 15.49 -44.14 84.88
CA ALA A 230 16.26 -43.29 83.97
C ALA A 230 17.30 -44.10 83.17
N ASP A 231 18.05 -44.98 83.83
CA ASP A 231 18.98 -45.90 83.17
C ASP A 231 18.28 -46.86 82.19
N PHE A 232 17.04 -47.25 82.51
CA PHE A 232 16.21 -48.04 81.61
C PHE A 232 15.78 -47.22 80.38
N LEU A 233 15.38 -45.96 80.58
CA LEU A 233 15.02 -45.04 79.49
C LEU A 233 16.22 -44.77 78.57
N ASP A 234 17.41 -44.54 79.12
CA ASP A 234 18.63 -44.33 78.32
C ASP A 234 18.96 -45.57 77.47
N LYS A 235 18.82 -46.77 78.02
CA LYS A 235 18.97 -48.02 77.25
C LYS A 235 17.92 -48.17 76.15
N GLU A 236 16.68 -47.77 76.41
CA GLU A 236 15.63 -47.74 75.39
C GLU A 236 15.93 -46.71 74.29
N LEU A 237 16.46 -45.54 74.65
CA LEU A 237 16.88 -44.53 73.67
C LEU A 237 18.06 -45.01 72.81
N ASP A 238 19.05 -45.66 73.42
CA ASP A 238 20.16 -46.29 72.69
C ASP A 238 19.64 -47.37 71.72
N ASN A 239 18.67 -48.18 72.14
CA ASN A 239 18.01 -49.15 71.26
C ASN A 239 17.29 -48.47 70.09
N PHE A 240 16.59 -47.36 70.32
CA PHE A 240 15.95 -46.59 69.24
C PHE A 240 16.97 -45.97 68.29
N ASP A 241 18.10 -45.47 68.80
CA ASP A 241 19.16 -44.90 67.98
C ASP A 241 19.87 -45.96 67.13
N GLU A 242 20.12 -47.17 67.66
CA GLU A 242 20.60 -48.30 66.87
C GLU A 242 19.61 -48.68 65.76
N LEU A 243 18.31 -48.70 66.07
CA LEU A 243 17.27 -48.99 65.08
C LEU A 243 17.21 -47.91 63.99
N LEU A 244 17.29 -46.62 64.37
CA LEU A 244 17.29 -45.49 63.46
C LEU A 244 18.55 -45.41 62.60
N TYR A 245 19.70 -45.87 63.11
CA TYR A 245 20.95 -45.91 62.34
C TYR A 245 20.80 -46.75 61.06
N HIS A 246 20.22 -47.96 61.18
CA HIS A 246 19.94 -48.83 60.02
C HIS A 246 18.82 -48.30 59.11
N VAL A 247 17.82 -47.63 59.69
CA VAL A 247 16.72 -47.03 58.91
C VAL A 247 17.22 -45.82 58.13
N ARG A 248 18.12 -44.99 58.67
CA ARG A 248 18.64 -43.79 58.00
C ARG A 248 19.37 -44.10 56.70
N ASP A 249 20.25 -45.10 56.72
CA ASP A 249 20.98 -45.53 55.52
C ASP A 249 20.03 -46.17 54.50
N SER A 250 19.02 -46.90 54.98
CA SER A 250 17.97 -47.46 54.13
C SER A 250 17.09 -46.37 53.50
N VAL A 251 16.75 -45.31 54.23
CA VAL A 251 15.95 -44.17 53.76
C VAL A 251 16.73 -43.34 52.75
N GLU A 252 18.03 -43.12 52.95
CA GLU A 252 18.89 -42.45 51.96
C GLU A 252 18.96 -43.24 50.64
N LEU A 253 19.14 -44.56 50.73
CA LEU A 253 19.14 -45.42 49.54
C LEU A 253 17.78 -45.41 48.83
N ILE A 254 16.68 -45.37 49.58
CA ILE A 254 15.32 -45.25 49.02
C ILE A 254 15.13 -43.89 48.35
N GLU A 255 15.59 -42.79 48.95
CA GLU A 255 15.47 -41.45 48.37
C GLU A 255 16.31 -41.30 47.10
N GLU A 256 17.54 -41.82 47.08
CA GLU A 256 18.39 -41.85 45.88
C GLU A 256 17.73 -42.69 44.78
N LYS A 257 17.22 -43.87 45.14
CA LYS A 257 16.50 -44.75 44.21
C LYS A 257 15.22 -44.09 43.67
N ASP A 258 14.47 -43.37 44.50
CA ASP A 258 13.25 -42.68 44.09
C ASP A 258 13.55 -41.45 43.21
N SER A 259 14.65 -40.73 43.51
CA SER A 259 15.15 -39.64 42.67
C SER A 259 15.57 -40.16 41.29
N LEU A 260 16.36 -41.23 41.24
CA LEU A 260 16.74 -41.92 40.01
C LEU A 260 15.50 -42.44 39.27
N GLY A 261 14.55 -43.04 39.98
CA GLY A 261 13.28 -43.50 39.42
C GLY A 261 12.39 -42.36 38.91
N CYS A 262 12.47 -41.17 39.49
CA CYS A 262 11.78 -39.98 38.99
C CYS A 262 12.43 -39.47 37.70
N VAL A 263 13.77 -39.43 37.63
CA VAL A 263 14.51 -39.07 36.42
C VAL A 263 14.26 -40.09 35.31
N GLU A 264 14.29 -41.39 35.62
CA GLU A 264 13.98 -42.47 34.68
C GLU A 264 12.56 -42.35 34.13
N ARG A 265 11.55 -42.13 34.99
CA ARG A 265 10.16 -41.92 34.57
C ARG A 265 10.01 -40.69 33.70
N LYS A 266 10.66 -39.58 34.04
CA LYS A 266 10.65 -38.34 33.24
C LYS A 266 11.29 -38.58 31.87
N ASN A 267 12.48 -39.17 31.81
CA ASN A 267 13.18 -39.45 30.56
C ASN A 267 12.40 -40.44 29.68
N THR A 268 11.83 -41.49 30.29
CA THR A 268 10.98 -42.45 29.58
C THR A 268 9.74 -41.78 28.99
N ARG A 269 9.11 -40.86 29.72
CA ARG A 269 7.97 -40.09 29.23
C ARG A 269 8.37 -39.16 28.08
N PHE A 270 9.44 -38.39 28.21
CA PHE A 270 9.93 -37.52 27.15
C PHE A 270 10.29 -38.30 25.89
N LEU A 271 10.97 -39.45 26.03
CA LEU A 271 11.31 -40.30 24.90
C LEU A 271 10.07 -40.85 24.22
N LYS A 272 9.07 -41.30 24.99
CA LYS A 272 7.80 -41.79 24.46
C LYS A 272 7.06 -40.69 23.70
N ASP A 273 6.93 -39.50 24.27
CA ASP A 273 6.22 -38.39 23.65
C ASP A 273 6.92 -37.95 22.34
N PHE A 274 8.26 -37.90 22.33
CA PHE A 274 9.04 -37.64 21.12
C PHE A 274 8.88 -38.73 20.05
N LEU A 275 8.90 -40.01 20.43
CA LEU A 275 8.69 -41.11 19.48
C LEU A 275 7.28 -41.09 18.90
N LEU A 276 6.25 -40.77 19.69
CA LEU A 276 4.88 -40.62 19.22
C LEU A 276 4.73 -39.47 18.23
N GLU A 277 5.37 -38.32 18.49
CA GLU A 277 5.39 -37.18 17.58
C GLU A 277 6.10 -37.51 16.26
N LEU A 278 7.22 -38.23 16.34
CA LEU A 278 7.96 -38.69 15.16
C LEU A 278 7.16 -39.68 14.33
N MET A 279 6.53 -40.67 14.96
CA MET A 279 5.66 -41.64 14.27
C MET A 279 4.47 -40.91 13.63
N ALA A 280 3.81 -40.02 14.36
CA ALA A 280 2.70 -39.23 13.84
C ALA A 280 3.09 -38.41 12.60
N THR A 281 4.32 -37.88 12.56
CA THR A 281 4.84 -37.12 11.40
C THR A 281 5.13 -38.02 10.20
N VAL A 282 5.71 -39.20 10.42
CA VAL A 282 6.02 -40.17 9.35
C VAL A 282 4.74 -40.81 8.78
N ASP A 283 3.74 -41.03 9.64
CA ASP A 283 2.46 -41.66 9.29
C ASP A 283 1.47 -40.73 8.57
N ILE A 284 1.77 -39.43 8.46
CA ILE A 284 0.98 -38.47 7.66
C ILE A 284 0.78 -39.00 6.23
N VAL A 285 1.83 -39.61 5.67
CA VAL A 285 1.81 -40.21 4.34
C VAL A 285 1.77 -41.73 4.46
N SER A 286 0.56 -42.29 4.36
CA SER A 286 0.34 -43.73 4.34
C SER A 286 0.85 -44.40 3.06
N GLU A 287 1.04 -45.71 3.13
CA GLU A 287 1.36 -46.56 1.97
C GLU A 287 0.28 -46.50 0.87
N ASP A 288 -0.98 -46.30 1.26
CA ASP A 288 -2.08 -46.14 0.29
C ASP A 288 -1.97 -44.82 -0.49
N HIS A 289 -1.49 -43.75 0.15
CA HIS A 289 -1.18 -42.50 -0.54
C HIS A 289 -0.04 -42.68 -1.55
N ILE A 290 1.01 -43.43 -1.18
CA ILE A 290 2.13 -43.75 -2.07
C ILE A 290 1.63 -44.54 -3.29
N ARG A 291 0.85 -45.60 -3.07
CA ARG A 291 0.29 -46.43 -4.16
C ARG A 291 -0.63 -45.63 -5.07
N ALA A 292 -1.43 -44.72 -4.52
CA ALA A 292 -2.32 -43.87 -5.31
C ALA A 292 -1.55 -42.99 -6.30
N LEU A 293 -0.40 -42.43 -5.90
CA LEU A 293 0.43 -41.59 -6.77
C LEU A 293 1.27 -42.40 -7.76
N GLN A 294 1.80 -43.57 -7.35
CA GLN A 294 2.54 -44.47 -8.24
C GLN A 294 1.65 -45.00 -9.36
N ASN A 295 0.45 -45.49 -9.01
CA ASN A 295 -0.50 -46.10 -9.93
C ASN A 295 -1.62 -45.14 -10.35
N ALA A 296 -1.31 -43.84 -10.45
CA ALA A 296 -2.31 -42.82 -10.79
C ALA A 296 -2.96 -43.10 -12.15
N ASN A 297 -4.26 -43.41 -12.16
CA ASN A 297 -5.07 -43.39 -13.38
C ASN A 297 -5.72 -42.01 -13.49
N LEU A 298 -5.21 -41.16 -14.39
CA LEU A 298 -5.69 -39.79 -14.54
C LEU A 298 -6.91 -39.67 -15.45
N SER A 299 -7.44 -40.77 -15.97
CA SER A 299 -8.68 -40.81 -16.75
C SER A 299 -9.93 -41.10 -15.90
N ASP A 300 -9.75 -41.62 -14.68
CA ASP A 300 -10.83 -41.99 -13.78
C ASP A 300 -11.02 -40.94 -12.66
N PRO A 301 -12.21 -40.33 -12.51
CA PRO A 301 -12.49 -39.34 -11.47
C PRO A 301 -12.21 -39.82 -10.03
N VAL A 302 -12.43 -41.11 -9.74
CA VAL A 302 -12.21 -41.66 -8.40
C VAL A 302 -10.70 -41.72 -8.10
N SER A 303 -9.92 -42.21 -9.06
CA SER A 303 -8.46 -42.20 -8.99
C SER A 303 -7.88 -40.78 -8.87
N ILE A 304 -8.42 -39.79 -9.60
CA ILE A 304 -8.02 -38.38 -9.44
C ILE A 304 -8.28 -37.90 -8.00
N SER A 305 -9.45 -38.18 -7.43
CA SER A 305 -9.77 -37.79 -6.04
C SER A 305 -8.81 -38.42 -5.03
N ARG A 306 -8.40 -39.69 -5.25
CA ARG A 306 -7.39 -40.35 -4.40
C ARG A 306 -6.02 -39.69 -4.55
N CYS A 307 -5.62 -39.30 -5.76
CA CYS A 307 -4.41 -38.52 -5.99
C CYS A 307 -4.46 -37.16 -5.29
N CYS A 308 -5.61 -36.47 -5.29
CA CYS A 308 -5.79 -35.21 -4.56
C CYS A 308 -5.64 -35.39 -3.03
N ALA A 309 -6.15 -36.48 -2.47
CA ALA A 309 -5.97 -36.79 -1.05
C ALA A 309 -4.50 -37.08 -0.72
N ALA A 310 -3.83 -37.89 -1.55
CA ALA A 310 -2.40 -38.18 -1.40
C ALA A 310 -1.52 -36.92 -1.56
N ALA A 311 -1.84 -36.04 -2.51
CA ALA A 311 -1.15 -34.77 -2.73
C ALA A 311 -1.27 -33.83 -1.50
N ARG A 312 -2.46 -33.74 -0.90
CA ARG A 312 -2.67 -32.99 0.36
C ARG A 312 -1.90 -33.58 1.52
N ALA A 313 -1.82 -34.92 1.63
CA ALA A 313 -1.01 -35.59 2.64
C ALA A 313 0.49 -35.30 2.47
N LEU A 314 1.00 -35.34 1.23
CA LEU A 314 2.39 -34.94 0.93
C LEU A 314 2.67 -33.48 1.32
N GLN A 315 1.72 -32.59 1.04
CA GLN A 315 1.84 -31.19 1.42
C GLN A 315 1.85 -31.01 2.94
N ALA A 316 0.99 -31.72 3.67
CA ALA A 316 0.96 -31.71 5.13
C ALA A 316 2.28 -32.23 5.73
N TYR A 317 2.87 -33.29 5.14
CA TYR A 317 4.19 -33.80 5.53
C TYR A 317 5.29 -32.76 5.32
N SER A 318 5.29 -32.07 4.18
CA SER A 318 6.26 -31.00 3.90
C SER A 318 6.08 -29.76 4.78
N ALA A 319 4.86 -29.49 5.25
CA ALA A 319 4.53 -28.31 6.07
C ALA A 319 4.65 -28.57 7.58
N ALA A 320 4.79 -29.83 8.00
CA ALA A 320 4.96 -30.19 9.40
C ALA A 320 6.21 -29.51 9.98
N LYS A 321 6.07 -28.85 11.13
CA LYS A 321 7.19 -28.20 11.82
C LYS A 321 8.02 -29.26 12.53
N VAL A 322 9.06 -29.73 11.86
CA VAL A 322 9.95 -30.75 12.39
C VAL A 322 11.14 -30.12 13.12
N ASN A 323 11.53 -30.67 14.27
CA ASN A 323 12.71 -30.22 15.03
C ASN A 323 14.00 -30.37 14.19
N SER A 324 14.93 -29.41 14.26
CA SER A 324 16.21 -29.46 13.53
C SER A 324 17.00 -30.76 13.74
N SER A 325 16.86 -31.42 14.90
CA SER A 325 17.50 -32.71 15.18
C SER A 325 16.99 -33.86 14.30
N MET A 326 15.70 -33.86 13.91
CA MET A 326 15.13 -34.92 13.07
C MET A 326 15.61 -34.84 11.63
N HIS A 327 15.95 -33.64 11.14
CA HIS A 327 16.59 -33.48 9.84
C HIS A 327 17.96 -34.17 9.75
N LEU A 328 18.58 -34.52 10.88
CA LEU A 328 19.85 -35.28 10.91
C LEU A 328 19.63 -36.79 10.86
N MET A 329 18.41 -37.28 11.12
CA MET A 329 18.10 -38.71 11.15
C MET A 329 18.06 -39.31 9.75
N VAL A 330 18.77 -40.42 9.56
CA VAL A 330 18.84 -41.13 8.26
C VAL A 330 17.47 -41.57 7.77
N ALA A 331 16.65 -42.17 8.64
CA ALA A 331 15.30 -42.63 8.28
C ALA A 331 14.39 -41.50 7.76
N TYR A 332 14.45 -40.31 8.38
CA TYR A 332 13.67 -39.15 7.94
C TYR A 332 14.18 -38.60 6.61
N LYS A 333 15.50 -38.55 6.40
CA LYS A 333 16.12 -38.15 5.12
C LYS A 333 15.73 -39.11 3.99
N GLU A 334 15.85 -40.42 4.21
CA GLU A 334 15.49 -41.45 3.22
C GLU A 334 14.00 -41.39 2.87
N ARG A 335 13.12 -41.28 3.87
CA ARG A 335 11.68 -41.14 3.66
C ARG A 335 11.35 -39.89 2.84
N THR A 336 11.95 -38.76 3.20
CA THR A 336 11.75 -37.48 2.49
C THR A 336 12.24 -37.55 1.04
N GLU A 337 13.41 -38.15 0.82
CA GLU A 337 13.96 -38.38 -0.52
C GLU A 337 13.05 -39.27 -1.37
N GLN A 338 12.54 -40.37 -0.82
CA GLN A 338 11.57 -41.23 -1.50
C GLN A 338 10.29 -40.48 -1.89
N LEU A 339 9.76 -39.66 -0.98
CA LEU A 339 8.56 -38.85 -1.24
C LEU A 339 8.81 -37.75 -2.29
N ASN A 340 9.99 -37.15 -2.30
CA ASN A 340 10.39 -36.18 -3.33
C ASN A 340 10.48 -36.86 -4.71
N GLN A 341 11.12 -38.02 -4.81
CA GLN A 341 11.20 -38.79 -6.06
C GLN A 341 9.82 -39.23 -6.55
N LEU A 342 8.93 -39.65 -5.64
CA LEU A 342 7.54 -39.98 -5.96
C LEU A 342 6.80 -38.76 -6.51
N THR A 343 6.95 -37.62 -5.85
CA THR A 343 6.35 -36.34 -6.23
C THR A 343 6.78 -35.95 -7.64
N ASP A 344 8.07 -36.06 -7.94
CA ASP A 344 8.64 -35.70 -9.24
C ASP A 344 8.09 -36.57 -10.37
N ARG A 345 8.07 -37.90 -10.17
CA ARG A 345 7.49 -38.84 -11.14
C ARG A 345 6.00 -38.61 -11.36
N PHE A 346 5.25 -38.31 -10.29
CA PHE A 346 3.82 -38.01 -10.40
C PHE A 346 3.59 -36.69 -11.16
N ILE A 347 4.38 -35.65 -10.89
CA ILE A 347 4.29 -34.36 -11.60
C ILE A 347 4.58 -34.57 -13.09
N GLU A 348 5.60 -35.33 -13.47
CA GLU A 348 5.88 -35.64 -14.87
C GLU A 348 4.69 -36.31 -15.56
N LYS A 349 4.09 -37.31 -14.90
CA LYS A 349 2.89 -38.02 -15.41
C LYS A 349 1.68 -37.10 -15.52
N LEU A 350 1.45 -36.24 -14.52
CA LEU A 350 0.37 -35.24 -14.52
C LEU A 350 0.56 -34.23 -15.65
N MET A 351 1.78 -33.69 -15.82
CA MET A 351 2.13 -32.75 -16.88
C MET A 351 1.89 -33.35 -18.27
N ALA A 352 2.32 -34.59 -18.49
CA ALA A 352 2.11 -35.30 -19.75
C ALA A 352 0.61 -35.52 -20.04
N HIS A 353 -0.15 -35.97 -19.04
CA HIS A 353 -1.60 -36.20 -19.18
C HIS A 353 -2.36 -34.90 -19.46
N MET A 354 -2.10 -33.84 -18.69
CA MET A 354 -2.75 -32.54 -18.88
C MET A 354 -2.41 -31.93 -20.24
N SER A 355 -1.15 -32.05 -20.68
CA SER A 355 -0.73 -31.58 -22.00
C SER A 355 -1.43 -32.34 -23.13
N ALA A 356 -1.63 -33.65 -22.98
CA ALA A 356 -2.38 -34.46 -23.93
C ALA A 356 -3.88 -34.09 -23.92
N LEU A 357 -4.48 -33.92 -22.73
CA LEU A 357 -5.86 -33.48 -22.59
C LEU A 357 -6.09 -32.11 -23.26
N PHE A 358 -5.19 -31.14 -23.05
CA PHE A 358 -5.30 -29.83 -23.69
C PHE A 358 -5.21 -29.91 -25.22
N SER A 359 -4.53 -30.91 -25.79
CA SER A 359 -4.48 -31.09 -27.24
C SER A 359 -5.72 -31.84 -27.74
N ASN A 360 -6.08 -32.96 -27.11
CA ASN A 360 -7.20 -33.81 -27.54
C ASN A 360 -8.55 -33.09 -27.42
N LEU A 361 -8.71 -32.23 -26.40
CA LEU A 361 -9.91 -31.40 -26.26
C LEU A 361 -10.02 -30.34 -27.36
N ASN A 362 -8.95 -30.01 -28.10
CA ASN A 362 -9.06 -29.14 -29.26
C ASN A 362 -9.72 -29.84 -30.46
N ASP A 363 -9.51 -31.15 -30.60
CA ASP A 363 -9.95 -31.95 -31.77
C ASP A 363 -11.41 -32.45 -31.62
N LEU A 364 -11.92 -32.56 -30.39
CA LEU A 364 -13.30 -32.97 -30.12
C LEU A 364 -14.36 -31.90 -30.45
N ILE A 365 -13.95 -30.66 -30.76
CA ILE A 365 -14.82 -29.49 -30.93
C ILE A 365 -15.25 -29.31 -32.42
N GLU A 366 -15.45 -30.41 -33.15
CA GLU A 366 -15.87 -30.39 -34.57
C GLU A 366 -17.39 -30.54 -34.80
N VAL A 367 -18.22 -30.65 -33.76
CA VAL A 367 -19.68 -30.80 -33.93
C VAL A 367 -20.36 -29.45 -34.25
N SER A 368 -21.29 -29.46 -35.21
CA SER A 368 -21.98 -28.28 -35.77
C SER A 368 -22.96 -27.63 -34.80
N ASP A 369 -22.96 -26.29 -34.73
CA ASP A 369 -23.94 -25.49 -33.99
C ASP A 369 -25.02 -24.90 -34.91
N TRP A 370 -26.24 -24.82 -34.37
CA TRP A 370 -27.51 -24.47 -35.06
C TRP A 370 -27.80 -22.97 -35.22
N HIS A 371 -26.91 -22.06 -34.78
CA HIS A 371 -27.11 -20.60 -34.86
C HIS A 371 -26.05 -19.95 -35.77
N GLU A 372 -26.47 -19.08 -36.69
CA GLU A 372 -25.57 -18.47 -37.69
C GLU A 372 -24.50 -17.55 -37.05
N ILE A 373 -24.79 -16.78 -35.99
CA ILE A 373 -23.88 -15.78 -35.40
C ILE A 373 -23.70 -16.04 -33.91
N ALA A 374 -22.93 -17.06 -33.55
CA ALA A 374 -22.60 -17.35 -32.16
C ALA A 374 -21.16 -17.85 -32.02
N ILE A 375 -20.53 -17.53 -30.89
CA ILE A 375 -19.22 -18.08 -30.53
C ILE A 375 -19.45 -19.30 -29.64
N ARG A 376 -18.76 -20.40 -29.95
CA ARG A 376 -18.93 -21.66 -29.23
C ARG A 376 -18.57 -21.54 -27.75
N LYS A 377 -19.45 -22.07 -26.89
CA LYS A 377 -19.23 -22.13 -25.44
C LYS A 377 -18.22 -23.23 -25.11
N GLN A 378 -17.21 -22.90 -24.30
CA GLN A 378 -16.14 -23.81 -23.90
C GLN A 378 -16.50 -24.69 -22.68
N SER A 379 -17.79 -24.89 -22.41
CA SER A 379 -18.28 -25.56 -21.19
C SER A 379 -17.78 -26.99 -21.04
N GLU A 380 -17.74 -27.77 -22.12
CA GLU A 380 -17.29 -29.17 -22.10
C GLU A 380 -15.82 -29.29 -21.70
N ARG A 381 -14.97 -28.40 -22.24
CA ARG A 381 -13.56 -28.30 -21.88
C ARG A 381 -13.39 -27.92 -20.40
N PHE A 382 -14.18 -26.97 -19.91
CA PHE A 382 -14.15 -26.61 -18.48
C PHE A 382 -14.57 -27.78 -17.59
N HIS A 383 -15.59 -28.55 -17.99
CA HIS A 383 -16.04 -29.74 -17.26
C HIS A 383 -14.97 -30.83 -17.22
N ALA A 384 -14.31 -31.10 -18.34
CA ALA A 384 -13.24 -32.10 -18.43
C ALA A 384 -12.01 -31.74 -17.57
N LEU A 385 -11.69 -30.46 -17.43
CA LEU A 385 -10.53 -29.99 -16.67
C LEU A 385 -10.82 -29.81 -15.17
N ARG A 386 -12.08 -29.58 -14.78
CA ARG A 386 -12.48 -29.30 -13.40
C ARG A 386 -11.95 -30.29 -12.34
N PRO A 387 -11.92 -31.62 -12.56
CA PRO A 387 -11.41 -32.57 -11.57
C PRO A 387 -9.94 -32.35 -11.18
N PHE A 388 -9.15 -31.72 -12.05
CA PHE A 388 -7.72 -31.46 -11.82
C PHE A 388 -7.46 -30.16 -11.05
N SER A 389 -8.48 -29.38 -10.70
CA SER A 389 -8.33 -28.08 -10.03
C SER A 389 -7.54 -28.19 -8.73
N ASP A 390 -7.80 -29.18 -7.89
CA ASP A 390 -7.10 -29.35 -6.61
C ASP A 390 -5.63 -29.72 -6.82
N LEU A 391 -5.34 -30.55 -7.84
CA LEU A 391 -3.97 -30.89 -8.21
C LEU A 391 -3.19 -29.69 -8.77
N MET A 392 -3.87 -28.76 -9.46
CA MET A 392 -3.27 -27.51 -9.91
C MET A 392 -2.90 -26.60 -8.72
N GLY A 393 -3.76 -26.50 -7.72
CA GLY A 393 -3.47 -25.77 -6.48
C GLY A 393 -2.28 -26.37 -5.72
N TRP A 394 -2.23 -27.70 -5.62
CA TRP A 394 -1.09 -28.41 -5.05
C TRP A 394 0.21 -28.17 -5.83
N LEU A 395 0.17 -28.28 -7.17
CA LEU A 395 1.33 -28.08 -8.04
C LEU A 395 1.91 -26.67 -7.90
N LYS A 396 1.04 -25.66 -7.74
CA LYS A 396 1.43 -24.26 -7.54
C LYS A 396 2.35 -24.08 -6.33
N LEU A 397 2.07 -24.79 -5.23
CA LEU A 397 2.82 -24.70 -3.98
C LEU A 397 4.09 -25.56 -3.98
N VAL A 398 4.03 -26.75 -4.58
CA VAL A 398 5.14 -27.73 -4.54
C VAL A 398 6.18 -27.47 -5.62
N LYS A 399 5.77 -27.23 -6.87
CA LYS A 399 6.67 -26.92 -8.00
C LYS A 399 6.11 -25.78 -8.87
N PRO A 400 6.35 -24.50 -8.49
CA PRO A 400 5.88 -23.34 -9.23
C PRO A 400 6.31 -23.31 -10.71
N GLY A 401 7.50 -23.83 -11.03
CA GLY A 401 7.99 -23.91 -12.40
C GLY A 401 7.15 -24.82 -13.30
N ALA A 402 6.76 -26.01 -12.81
CA ALA A 402 5.91 -26.94 -13.55
C ALA A 402 4.50 -26.37 -13.74
N TYR A 403 3.96 -25.71 -12.71
CA TYR A 403 2.69 -24.98 -12.77
C TYR A 403 2.69 -23.91 -13.87
N GLN A 404 3.74 -23.08 -13.97
CA GLN A 404 3.85 -22.06 -15.02
C GLN A 404 3.96 -22.66 -16.42
N THR A 405 4.72 -23.74 -16.59
CA THR A 405 4.82 -24.46 -17.88
C THR A 405 3.46 -25.01 -18.33
N LEU A 406 2.65 -25.54 -17.41
CA LEU A 406 1.31 -26.05 -17.71
C LEU A 406 0.36 -24.93 -18.13
N ILE A 407 0.41 -23.78 -17.44
CA ILE A 407 -0.33 -22.58 -17.84
C ILE A 407 0.06 -22.14 -19.26
N GLN A 408 1.36 -22.08 -19.57
CA GLN A 408 1.83 -21.69 -20.90
C GLN A 408 1.34 -22.67 -21.97
N ARG A 409 1.33 -23.98 -21.69
CA ARG A 409 0.81 -25.00 -22.60
C ARG A 409 -0.69 -24.85 -22.82
N TYR A 410 -1.45 -24.61 -21.74
CA TYR A 410 -2.88 -24.32 -21.81
C TYR A 410 -3.16 -23.08 -22.67
N VAL A 411 -2.42 -21.99 -22.44
CA VAL A 411 -2.55 -20.73 -23.19
C VAL A 411 -2.29 -20.97 -24.68
N GLN A 412 -1.19 -21.66 -25.01
CA GLN A 412 -0.82 -21.91 -26.40
C GLN A 412 -1.87 -22.74 -27.15
N ASN A 413 -2.38 -23.81 -26.52
CA ASN A 413 -3.39 -24.67 -27.14
C ASN A 413 -4.74 -23.96 -27.27
N THR A 414 -5.19 -23.27 -26.22
CA THR A 414 -6.49 -22.59 -26.20
C THR A 414 -6.51 -21.36 -27.12
N LYS A 415 -5.37 -20.66 -27.27
CA LYS A 415 -5.21 -19.56 -28.24
C LYS A 415 -5.52 -20.01 -29.67
N LEU A 416 -5.13 -21.23 -30.06
CA LEU A 416 -5.40 -21.77 -31.39
C LEU A 416 -6.90 -22.01 -31.62
N ILE A 417 -7.63 -22.47 -30.58
CA ILE A 417 -9.09 -22.59 -30.64
C ILE A 417 -9.72 -21.23 -30.86
N TYR A 418 -9.42 -20.27 -29.99
CA TYR A 418 -10.01 -18.92 -30.09
C TYR A 418 -9.66 -18.23 -31.39
N LYS A 419 -8.45 -18.43 -31.93
CA LYS A 419 -8.09 -17.93 -33.26
C LYS A 419 -9.03 -18.46 -34.35
N LYS A 420 -9.23 -19.78 -34.43
CA LYS A 420 -10.12 -20.41 -35.43
C LYS A 420 -11.59 -19.96 -35.25
N GLU A 421 -12.05 -19.93 -34.01
CA GLU A 421 -13.44 -19.56 -33.70
C GLU A 421 -13.71 -18.07 -34.00
N PHE A 422 -12.78 -17.16 -33.66
CA PHE A 422 -12.93 -15.75 -34.02
C PHE A 422 -12.82 -15.52 -35.52
N GLU A 423 -11.95 -16.24 -36.24
CA GLU A 423 -11.87 -16.16 -37.69
C GLU A 423 -13.21 -16.52 -38.34
N ARG A 424 -13.80 -17.68 -37.99
CA ARG A 424 -15.13 -18.08 -38.43
C ARG A 424 -16.21 -17.06 -38.05
N PHE A 425 -16.23 -16.62 -36.79
CA PHE A 425 -17.26 -15.71 -36.29
C PHE A 425 -17.24 -14.36 -37.02
N PHE A 426 -16.06 -13.75 -37.18
CA PHE A 426 -15.93 -12.46 -37.85
C PHE A 426 -16.12 -12.56 -39.36
N GLU A 427 -15.88 -13.71 -40.01
CA GLU A 427 -16.28 -13.94 -41.40
C GLU A 427 -17.81 -13.83 -41.58
N ILE A 428 -18.58 -14.47 -40.70
CA ILE A 428 -20.05 -14.42 -40.74
C ILE A 428 -20.55 -13.00 -40.44
N VAL A 429 -20.01 -12.35 -39.40
CA VAL A 429 -20.35 -10.96 -39.03
C VAL A 429 -20.04 -9.99 -40.18
N ASN A 430 -18.91 -10.15 -40.88
CA ASN A 430 -18.60 -9.36 -42.06
C ASN A 430 -19.56 -9.66 -43.23
N GLY A 431 -20.04 -10.91 -43.36
CA GLY A 431 -21.12 -11.28 -44.27
C GLY A 431 -22.41 -10.51 -44.00
N GLU A 432 -22.85 -10.43 -42.73
CA GLU A 432 -24.01 -9.64 -42.32
C GLU A 432 -23.82 -8.15 -42.55
N LEU A 433 -22.64 -7.62 -42.23
CA LEU A 433 -22.30 -6.23 -42.51
C LEU A 433 -22.46 -5.91 -44.01
N ASN A 434 -22.03 -6.81 -44.89
CA ASN A 434 -22.22 -6.67 -46.33
C ASN A 434 -23.68 -6.79 -46.77
N LYS A 435 -24.50 -7.61 -46.08
CA LYS A 435 -25.95 -7.70 -46.35
C LYS A 435 -26.66 -6.37 -46.02
N ILE A 436 -26.33 -5.74 -44.90
CA ILE A 436 -26.87 -4.41 -44.50
C ILE A 436 -26.59 -3.39 -45.62
N VAL A 437 -25.37 -3.36 -46.16
CA VAL A 437 -24.96 -2.48 -47.26
C VAL A 437 -25.75 -2.75 -48.55
N ASN A 438 -25.96 -4.02 -48.88
CA ASN A 438 -26.61 -4.42 -50.13
C ASN A 438 -28.13 -4.26 -50.11
N PHE A 439 -28.77 -4.38 -48.95
CA PHE A 439 -30.21 -4.21 -48.79
C PHE A 439 -30.67 -2.78 -49.13
N GLU A 440 -29.92 -1.78 -48.68
CA GLU A 440 -30.25 -0.38 -48.96
C GLU A 440 -30.03 0.04 -50.41
N ARG A 441 -28.98 -0.50 -51.05
CA ARG A 441 -28.73 -0.29 -52.48
C ARG A 441 -29.88 -0.80 -53.35
N ARG A 442 -30.59 -1.86 -52.92
CA ARG A 442 -31.79 -2.38 -53.62
C ARG A 442 -33.05 -1.56 -53.32
N GLY A 443 -33.18 -0.99 -52.12
CA GLY A 443 -34.29 -0.11 -51.75
C GLY A 443 -34.33 1.19 -52.57
N THR A 444 -33.16 1.72 -52.94
CA THR A 444 -33.04 2.96 -53.75
C THR A 444 -33.33 2.76 -55.24
N LEU A 445 -33.21 1.54 -55.75
CA LEU A 445 -33.47 1.21 -57.17
C LEU A 445 -34.94 0.97 -57.50
N ARG A 446 -35.80 0.70 -56.50
CA ARG A 446 -37.23 0.40 -56.72
C ARG A 446 -38.16 1.62 -56.72
N GLY A 447 -37.62 2.83 -56.49
CA GLY A 447 -38.41 4.05 -56.29
C GLY A 447 -38.32 5.12 -57.39
N SER A 448 -37.68 4.84 -58.54
CA SER A 448 -37.47 5.88 -59.58
C SER A 448 -37.84 5.37 -60.97
N GLU A 449 -39.14 5.20 -61.21
CA GLU A 449 -39.72 5.24 -62.54
C GLU A 449 -40.93 6.19 -62.52
N THR A 450 -40.69 7.50 -62.50
CA THR A 450 -41.56 8.48 -63.18
C THR A 450 -40.97 9.89 -63.19
N LEU A 451 -41.02 10.50 -64.37
CA LEU A 451 -40.87 11.92 -64.72
C LEU A 451 -39.47 12.56 -64.72
N LYS A 452 -38.96 12.68 -65.95
CA LYS A 452 -37.94 13.62 -66.40
C LYS A 452 -38.44 15.07 -66.27
N SER A 453 -37.82 15.87 -65.41
CA SER A 453 -37.46 17.27 -65.69
C SER A 453 -36.69 17.90 -64.52
N THR A 454 -35.70 18.73 -64.87
CA THR A 454 -34.93 19.65 -64.02
C THR A 454 -33.65 19.07 -63.38
N ALA A 455 -32.53 19.42 -64.01
CA ALA A 455 -31.17 18.91 -63.79
C ALA A 455 -30.42 19.59 -62.62
N GLU A 456 -31.04 19.73 -61.45
CA GLU A 456 -30.39 20.38 -60.28
C GLU A 456 -30.46 19.57 -58.96
N ARG A 457 -30.80 18.28 -59.00
CA ARG A 457 -30.80 17.40 -57.81
C ARG A 457 -29.78 16.25 -57.87
N PHE A 458 -28.64 16.43 -58.53
CA PHE A 458 -27.64 15.37 -58.72
C PHE A 458 -26.45 15.36 -57.73
N LEU A 459 -26.47 16.14 -56.64
CA LEU A 459 -25.33 16.20 -55.70
C LEU A 459 -25.60 15.72 -54.27
N SER A 460 -26.75 15.12 -53.94
CA SER A 460 -26.97 14.70 -52.53
C SER A 460 -28.02 13.60 -52.33
N ALA A 461 -27.96 12.53 -53.11
CA ALA A 461 -28.66 11.27 -52.78
C ALA A 461 -27.62 10.22 -52.35
N GLU A 462 -26.90 10.48 -51.25
CA GLU A 462 -26.17 9.43 -50.55
C GLU A 462 -27.20 8.49 -49.91
N SER A 463 -27.15 7.21 -50.27
CA SER A 463 -27.87 6.15 -49.54
C SER A 463 -27.36 6.12 -48.10
N LYS A 464 -28.08 6.79 -47.19
CA LYS A 464 -27.72 6.85 -45.77
C LYS A 464 -27.94 5.48 -45.14
N ILE A 465 -26.83 4.83 -44.80
CA ILE A 465 -26.82 3.59 -44.02
C ILE A 465 -27.50 3.81 -42.68
N ASP A 466 -28.49 2.98 -42.33
CA ASP A 466 -29.13 3.02 -41.02
C ASP A 466 -28.09 2.68 -39.95
N SER A 467 -27.57 3.74 -39.32
CA SER A 467 -26.60 3.65 -38.24
C SER A 467 -27.09 2.75 -37.10
N LYS A 468 -28.41 2.59 -36.93
CA LYS A 468 -28.97 1.71 -35.90
C LYS A 468 -28.71 0.23 -36.18
N GLU A 469 -28.73 -0.19 -37.44
CA GLU A 469 -28.51 -1.60 -37.79
C GLU A 469 -27.05 -1.99 -37.58
N VAL A 470 -26.12 -1.10 -37.94
CA VAL A 470 -24.69 -1.30 -37.67
C VAL A 470 -24.42 -1.32 -36.16
N ILE A 471 -25.07 -0.45 -35.38
CA ILE A 471 -24.98 -0.49 -33.91
C ILE A 471 -25.51 -1.82 -33.37
N ARG A 472 -26.66 -2.31 -33.83
CA ARG A 472 -27.19 -3.62 -33.40
C ARG A 472 -26.21 -4.74 -33.70
N LEU A 473 -25.58 -4.74 -34.87
CA LEU A 473 -24.54 -5.74 -35.19
C LEU A 473 -23.34 -5.64 -34.24
N ILE A 474 -22.88 -4.43 -33.92
CA ILE A 474 -21.82 -4.22 -32.90
C ILE A 474 -22.28 -4.76 -31.54
N GLU A 475 -23.54 -4.57 -31.17
CA GLU A 475 -24.09 -5.11 -29.91
C GLU A 475 -24.14 -6.63 -29.89
N VAL A 476 -24.51 -7.28 -31.00
CA VAL A 476 -24.45 -8.74 -31.13
C VAL A 476 -23.01 -9.23 -30.99
N VAL A 477 -22.06 -8.59 -31.67
CA VAL A 477 -20.64 -8.93 -31.53
C VAL A 477 -20.16 -8.83 -30.09
N LEU A 478 -20.49 -7.74 -29.40
CA LEU A 478 -20.12 -7.55 -27.99
C LEU A 478 -20.86 -8.53 -27.06
N GLY A 479 -22.11 -8.84 -27.36
CA GLY A 479 -22.95 -9.78 -26.61
C GLY A 479 -22.50 -11.23 -26.72
N GLU A 480 -21.83 -11.61 -27.81
CA GLU A 480 -21.24 -12.94 -27.99
C GLU A 480 -19.81 -13.01 -27.43
N VAL A 481 -18.98 -12.01 -27.70
CA VAL A 481 -17.57 -11.99 -27.24
C VAL A 481 -17.48 -11.83 -25.72
N GLY A 482 -18.30 -10.96 -25.12
CA GLY A 482 -18.25 -10.65 -23.69
C GLY A 482 -18.39 -11.88 -22.79
N PRO A 483 -19.49 -12.66 -22.89
CA PRO A 483 -19.70 -13.86 -22.09
C PRO A 483 -18.63 -14.92 -22.27
N VAL A 484 -18.06 -15.07 -23.47
CA VAL A 484 -16.97 -16.02 -23.74
C VAL A 484 -15.72 -15.61 -22.94
N VAL A 485 -15.31 -14.35 -23.04
CA VAL A 485 -14.15 -13.82 -22.30
C VAL A 485 -14.37 -13.91 -20.78
N GLU A 486 -15.56 -13.57 -20.30
CA GLU A 486 -15.89 -13.66 -18.87
C GLU A 486 -15.92 -15.11 -18.36
N SER A 487 -16.42 -16.05 -19.16
CA SER A 487 -16.44 -17.47 -18.79
C SER A 487 -15.03 -18.04 -18.68
N GLU A 488 -14.15 -17.67 -19.62
CA GLU A 488 -12.73 -18.04 -19.61
C GLU A 488 -12.00 -17.42 -18.41
N GLN A 489 -12.28 -16.16 -18.09
CA GLN A 489 -11.75 -15.49 -16.91
C GLN A 489 -12.16 -16.24 -15.63
N LYS A 490 -13.46 -16.48 -15.44
CA LYS A 490 -13.99 -17.20 -14.27
C LYS A 490 -13.39 -18.59 -14.14
N PHE A 491 -13.22 -19.30 -15.25
CA PHE A 491 -12.57 -20.61 -15.28
C PHE A 491 -11.10 -20.50 -14.86
N CYS A 492 -10.31 -19.65 -15.53
CA CYS A 492 -8.88 -19.49 -15.25
C CYS A 492 -8.64 -19.11 -13.77
N THR A 493 -9.38 -18.13 -13.25
CA THR A 493 -9.24 -17.69 -11.85
C THR A 493 -9.46 -18.84 -10.85
N ARG A 494 -10.46 -19.70 -11.11
CA ARG A 494 -10.78 -20.86 -10.25
C ARG A 494 -9.82 -22.02 -10.44
N PHE A 495 -9.59 -22.44 -11.67
CA PHE A 495 -8.80 -23.62 -12.01
C PHE A 495 -7.31 -23.46 -11.65
N PHE A 496 -6.75 -22.26 -11.87
CA PHE A 496 -5.36 -21.95 -11.55
C PHE A 496 -5.17 -21.37 -10.14
N HIS A 497 -6.22 -21.28 -9.31
CA HIS A 497 -6.13 -20.76 -7.93
C HIS A 497 -5.40 -19.41 -7.82
N MET A 498 -5.75 -18.46 -8.70
CA MET A 498 -5.09 -17.14 -8.74
C MET A 498 -5.38 -16.29 -7.50
N ALA A 499 -6.50 -16.56 -6.81
CA ALA A 499 -6.88 -15.88 -5.56
C ALA A 499 -6.37 -16.59 -4.29
N GLY A 500 -5.86 -17.82 -4.39
CA GLY A 500 -5.63 -18.71 -3.24
C GLY A 500 -4.55 -18.24 -2.26
N ASP A 501 -3.42 -17.71 -2.76
CA ASP A 501 -2.30 -17.31 -1.89
C ASP A 501 -2.59 -16.03 -1.10
N LEU A 502 -3.52 -15.20 -1.56
CA LEU A 502 -3.81 -13.88 -1.00
C LEU A 502 -4.89 -13.93 0.09
N LEU A 503 -5.81 -14.91 0.04
CA LEU A 503 -6.76 -15.17 1.12
C LEU A 503 -6.06 -15.67 2.40
N ALA A 504 -5.03 -16.50 2.27
CA ALA A 504 -4.21 -16.95 3.41
C ALA A 504 -3.42 -15.79 4.07
N VAL A 505 -3.02 -14.78 3.29
CA VAL A 505 -2.37 -13.55 3.79
C VAL A 505 -3.37 -12.64 4.50
N LEU A 506 -4.62 -12.59 4.04
CA LEU A 506 -5.70 -11.85 4.71
C LEU A 506 -6.09 -12.50 6.05
N GLU A 507 -6.19 -13.83 6.11
CA GLU A 507 -6.51 -14.57 7.34
C GLU A 507 -5.44 -14.41 8.42
N THR A 508 -4.17 -14.26 8.05
CA THR A 508 -3.06 -14.07 9.01
C THR A 508 -2.88 -12.62 9.49
N GLN A 509 -3.51 -11.64 8.84
CA GLN A 509 -3.40 -10.21 9.18
C GLN A 509 -4.70 -9.58 9.72
N SER A 510 -5.75 -10.38 9.90
CA SER A 510 -7.09 -9.93 10.32
C SER A 510 -7.20 -9.42 11.78
N THR A 511 -6.10 -9.27 12.53
CA THR A 511 -6.13 -8.83 13.95
C THR A 511 -5.66 -7.40 14.20
N SER A 512 -5.28 -6.61 13.19
CA SER A 512 -4.92 -5.20 13.38
C SER A 512 -5.87 -4.25 12.63
N SER A 513 -6.64 -3.48 13.39
CA SER A 513 -7.59 -2.46 12.99
C SER A 513 -7.02 -1.38 12.06
N GLY A 514 -7.75 -1.04 10.99
CA GLY A 514 -7.81 0.33 10.45
C GLY A 514 -7.42 0.57 8.98
N ASP A 515 -6.59 -0.27 8.35
CA ASP A 515 -6.01 0.03 7.01
C ASP A 515 -6.37 -0.99 5.91
N SER A 516 -7.47 -1.71 6.11
CA SER A 516 -7.92 -2.83 5.25
C SER A 516 -8.18 -2.44 3.79
N GLY A 517 -8.40 -1.16 3.50
CA GLY A 517 -8.72 -0.66 2.17
C GLY A 517 -7.51 -0.59 1.21
N ILE A 518 -6.30 -0.36 1.71
CA ILE A 518 -5.09 -0.28 0.88
C ILE A 518 -4.56 -1.68 0.56
N VAL A 519 -4.58 -2.57 1.56
CA VAL A 519 -4.16 -3.97 1.40
C VAL A 519 -5.12 -4.72 0.45
N GLY A 520 -6.43 -4.53 0.59
CA GLY A 520 -7.43 -5.12 -0.31
C GLY A 520 -7.27 -4.68 -1.77
N LYS A 521 -7.01 -3.39 -2.03
CA LYS A 521 -6.77 -2.88 -3.39
C LYS A 521 -5.48 -3.42 -4.02
N ASN A 522 -4.43 -3.61 -3.22
CA ASN A 522 -3.18 -4.20 -3.69
C ASN A 522 -3.34 -5.69 -4.03
N VAL A 523 -4.12 -6.42 -3.22
CA VAL A 523 -4.47 -7.83 -3.45
C VAL A 523 -5.29 -7.98 -4.74
N GLU A 524 -6.33 -7.15 -4.91
CA GLU A 524 -7.18 -7.16 -6.10
C GLU A 524 -6.39 -6.82 -7.38
N LYS A 525 -5.46 -5.87 -7.28
CA LYS A 525 -4.56 -5.52 -8.38
C LYS A 525 -3.65 -6.69 -8.77
N GLN A 526 -3.06 -7.41 -7.80
CA GLN A 526 -2.23 -8.58 -8.08
C GLN A 526 -3.01 -9.72 -8.75
N ILE A 527 -4.24 -9.99 -8.30
CA ILE A 527 -5.12 -10.98 -8.94
C ILE A 527 -5.42 -10.55 -10.39
N THR A 528 -5.75 -9.27 -10.59
CA THR A 528 -6.04 -8.71 -11.91
C THR A 528 -4.82 -8.80 -12.84
N ASP A 529 -3.62 -8.59 -12.32
CA ASP A 529 -2.37 -8.70 -13.08
C ASP A 529 -2.06 -10.17 -13.48
N GLN A 530 -2.30 -11.14 -12.60
CA GLN A 530 -2.18 -12.57 -12.92
C GLN A 530 -3.20 -13.02 -13.97
N VAL A 531 -4.46 -12.61 -13.82
CA VAL A 531 -5.52 -12.87 -14.79
C VAL A 531 -5.14 -12.29 -16.15
N ARG A 532 -4.62 -11.06 -16.18
CA ARG A 532 -4.16 -10.41 -17.42
C ARG A 532 -3.00 -11.15 -18.07
N ALA A 533 -2.04 -11.66 -17.30
CA ALA A 533 -0.90 -12.39 -17.84
C ALA A 533 -1.31 -13.65 -18.61
N ILE A 534 -2.43 -14.29 -18.23
CA ILE A 534 -2.94 -15.51 -18.87
C ILE A 534 -3.94 -15.19 -19.98
N LEU A 535 -4.86 -14.25 -19.76
CA LEU A 535 -5.92 -13.93 -20.74
C LEU A 535 -5.44 -13.09 -21.93
N SER A 536 -4.41 -12.23 -21.75
CA SER A 536 -3.89 -11.40 -22.85
C SER A 536 -3.32 -12.18 -24.02
N PRO A 537 -2.44 -13.20 -23.82
CA PRO A 537 -1.99 -14.03 -24.93
C PRO A 537 -3.10 -14.92 -25.53
N LEU A 538 -4.12 -15.30 -24.74
CA LEU A 538 -5.28 -16.07 -25.22
C LEU A 538 -6.13 -15.27 -26.22
N PHE A 539 -6.46 -14.03 -25.87
CA PHE A 539 -7.34 -13.16 -26.65
C PHE A 539 -6.59 -12.19 -27.58
N GLU A 540 -5.28 -12.33 -27.75
CA GLU A 540 -4.52 -11.56 -28.73
C GLU A 540 -5.14 -11.58 -30.13
N PRO A 541 -5.58 -12.73 -30.70
CA PRO A 541 -6.17 -12.78 -32.04
C PRO A 541 -7.44 -11.94 -32.17
N LEU A 542 -8.23 -11.81 -31.09
CA LEU A 542 -9.48 -11.04 -31.07
C LEU A 542 -9.23 -9.56 -31.42
N HIS A 543 -8.08 -9.01 -31.02
CA HIS A 543 -7.75 -7.61 -31.27
C HIS A 543 -7.61 -7.29 -32.76
N ASP A 544 -7.00 -8.19 -33.53
CA ASP A 544 -6.84 -8.01 -34.97
C ASP A 544 -8.17 -8.10 -35.70
N HIS A 545 -9.06 -9.00 -35.26
CA HIS A 545 -10.41 -9.10 -35.80
C HIS A 545 -11.24 -7.86 -35.49
N PHE A 546 -11.17 -7.32 -34.26
CA PHE A 546 -11.81 -6.04 -33.93
C PHE A 546 -11.27 -4.88 -34.77
N ASP A 547 -9.95 -4.77 -34.95
CA ASP A 547 -9.37 -3.72 -35.81
C ASP A 547 -9.91 -3.80 -37.24
N LYS A 548 -9.93 -4.99 -37.83
CA LYS A 548 -10.49 -5.22 -39.17
C LYS A 548 -11.99 -4.90 -39.23
N PHE A 549 -12.77 -5.40 -38.29
CA PHE A 549 -14.23 -5.21 -38.25
C PHE A 549 -14.60 -3.73 -38.11
N ILE A 550 -13.99 -3.02 -37.15
CA ILE A 550 -14.23 -1.59 -36.94
C ILE A 550 -13.82 -0.77 -38.16
N LYS A 551 -12.68 -1.08 -38.80
CA LYS A 551 -12.29 -0.45 -40.06
C LYS A 551 -13.33 -0.71 -41.16
N SER A 552 -13.86 -1.92 -41.28
CA SER A 552 -14.93 -2.24 -42.22
C SER A 552 -16.19 -1.41 -41.95
N CYS A 553 -16.62 -1.29 -40.68
CA CYS A 553 -17.75 -0.45 -40.30
C CYS A 553 -17.53 1.03 -40.66
N CYS A 554 -16.36 1.59 -40.33
CA CYS A 554 -16.01 2.98 -40.66
C CYS A 554 -15.90 3.24 -42.17
N ARG A 555 -15.50 2.23 -42.96
CA ARG A 555 -15.40 2.35 -44.41
C ARG A 555 -16.75 2.45 -45.11
N LEU A 556 -17.83 1.97 -44.48
CA LEU A 556 -19.18 2.03 -45.07
C LEU A 556 -19.66 3.47 -45.18
N GLN A 557 -19.57 4.21 -44.07
CA GLN A 557 -19.92 5.62 -43.99
C GLN A 557 -18.90 6.30 -43.07
N PRO A 558 -17.92 7.06 -43.60
CA PRO A 558 -16.86 7.65 -42.78
C PRO A 558 -17.34 8.47 -41.58
N PRO A 559 -18.42 9.30 -41.68
CA PRO A 559 -18.96 10.01 -40.52
C PRO A 559 -19.55 9.12 -39.40
N PHE A 560 -19.84 7.84 -39.67
CA PHE A 560 -20.34 6.90 -38.66
C PHE A 560 -19.36 6.70 -37.51
N VAL A 561 -18.07 6.98 -37.72
CA VAL A 561 -17.04 6.89 -36.67
C VAL A 561 -17.39 7.74 -35.43
N PHE A 562 -18.06 8.88 -35.60
CA PHE A 562 -18.51 9.72 -34.49
C PHE A 562 -19.57 9.01 -33.64
N VAL A 563 -20.60 8.48 -34.31
CA VAL A 563 -21.71 7.76 -33.67
C VAL A 563 -21.18 6.54 -32.94
N MET A 564 -20.28 5.77 -33.58
CA MET A 564 -19.67 4.58 -32.99
C MET A 564 -18.79 4.93 -31.78
N PHE A 565 -18.01 6.01 -31.85
CA PHE A 565 -17.17 6.45 -30.73
C PHE A 565 -18.01 6.85 -29.52
N VAL A 566 -19.08 7.63 -29.74
CA VAL A 566 -19.99 8.07 -28.66
C VAL A 566 -20.73 6.88 -28.06
N PHE A 567 -21.24 5.97 -28.91
CA PHE A 567 -21.93 4.75 -28.49
C PHE A 567 -21.04 3.87 -27.60
N LEU A 568 -19.83 3.53 -28.07
CA LEU A 568 -18.91 2.69 -27.31
C LEU A 568 -18.38 3.39 -26.05
N SER A 569 -18.14 4.69 -26.09
CA SER A 569 -17.74 5.46 -24.90
C SER A 569 -18.82 5.45 -23.83
N LYS A 570 -20.10 5.61 -24.21
CA LYS A 570 -21.23 5.52 -23.27
C LYS A 570 -21.36 4.10 -22.70
N LYS A 571 -21.20 3.08 -23.53
CA LYS A 571 -21.24 1.67 -23.09
C LYS A 571 -20.05 1.32 -22.19
N ALA A 572 -18.89 1.97 -22.34
CA ALA A 572 -17.75 1.84 -21.44
C ALA A 572 -18.11 2.25 -20.00
N LEU A 573 -18.89 3.32 -19.84
CA LEU A 573 -19.33 3.80 -18.52
C LEU A 573 -20.26 2.79 -17.83
N SER A 574 -21.08 2.05 -18.58
CA SER A 574 -21.92 0.98 -18.01
C SER A 574 -21.15 -0.28 -17.62
N LEU A 575 -19.94 -0.48 -18.15
CA LEU A 575 -19.15 -1.71 -17.98
C LEU A 575 -17.97 -1.54 -17.00
N GLN A 576 -18.00 -0.55 -16.10
CA GLN A 576 -16.87 -0.14 -15.23
C GLN A 576 -16.38 -1.15 -14.16
N ASP A 577 -16.67 -2.45 -14.29
CA ASP A 577 -16.10 -3.45 -13.41
C ASP A 577 -14.59 -3.58 -13.66
N ALA A 578 -13.79 -3.00 -12.75
CA ALA A 578 -12.33 -3.01 -12.80
C ALA A 578 -11.72 -4.41 -12.67
N SER A 579 -12.49 -5.37 -12.13
CA SER A 579 -12.08 -6.76 -12.00
C SER A 579 -12.33 -7.56 -13.30
N SER A 580 -13.14 -7.04 -14.22
CA SER A 580 -13.45 -7.70 -15.50
C SER A 580 -12.37 -7.45 -16.54
N TYR A 581 -11.74 -8.53 -17.01
CA TYR A 581 -10.77 -8.47 -18.10
C TYR A 581 -11.42 -7.97 -19.40
N PHE A 582 -12.66 -8.39 -19.67
CA PHE A 582 -13.40 -7.93 -20.84
C PHE A 582 -13.58 -6.42 -20.82
N SER A 583 -14.06 -5.86 -19.71
CA SER A 583 -14.30 -4.42 -19.58
C SER A 583 -13.03 -3.59 -19.74
N VAL A 584 -11.97 -3.96 -19.02
CA VAL A 584 -10.74 -3.16 -18.96
C VAL A 584 -9.88 -3.34 -20.21
N MET A 585 -9.59 -4.59 -20.59
CA MET A 585 -8.57 -4.89 -21.60
C MET A 585 -9.16 -5.04 -23.00
N VAL A 586 -10.31 -5.70 -23.14
CA VAL A 586 -10.92 -5.92 -24.47
C VAL A 586 -11.71 -4.69 -24.90
N PHE A 587 -12.68 -4.28 -24.09
CA PHE A 587 -13.58 -3.17 -24.39
C PHE A 587 -12.85 -1.82 -24.33
N GLY A 588 -12.01 -1.61 -23.31
CA GLY A 588 -11.16 -0.41 -23.23
C GLY A 588 -10.28 -0.21 -24.48
N ARG A 589 -9.64 -1.28 -24.96
CA ARG A 589 -8.85 -1.24 -26.20
C ARG A 589 -9.71 -1.00 -27.44
N LEU A 590 -10.93 -1.54 -27.49
CA LEU A 590 -11.89 -1.27 -28.57
C LEU A 590 -12.28 0.22 -28.63
N VAL A 591 -12.54 0.87 -27.49
CA VAL A 591 -12.82 2.31 -27.44
C VAL A 591 -11.62 3.12 -27.95
N VAL A 592 -10.41 2.78 -27.53
CA VAL A 592 -9.18 3.41 -28.02
C VAL A 592 -9.00 3.22 -29.53
N LEU A 593 -9.31 2.03 -30.03
CA LEU A 593 -9.25 1.72 -31.46
C LEU A 593 -10.20 2.60 -32.27
N VAL A 594 -11.46 2.73 -31.85
CA VAL A 594 -12.44 3.61 -32.52
C VAL A 594 -12.03 5.08 -32.43
N LYS A 595 -11.52 5.53 -31.27
CA LYS A 595 -10.95 6.87 -31.15
C LYS A 595 -9.84 7.11 -32.16
N ARG A 596 -8.90 6.16 -32.32
CA ARG A 596 -7.83 6.25 -33.32
C ARG A 596 -8.38 6.35 -34.74
N GLN A 597 -9.47 5.64 -35.06
CA GLN A 597 -10.13 5.76 -36.37
C GLN A 597 -10.76 7.15 -36.55
N MET A 598 -11.38 7.71 -35.50
CA MET A 598 -11.91 9.08 -35.52
C MET A 598 -10.80 10.10 -35.76
N ASP A 599 -9.70 9.99 -35.01
CA ASP A 599 -8.53 10.86 -35.16
C ASP A 599 -7.95 10.77 -36.58
N THR A 600 -7.83 9.55 -37.14
CA THR A 600 -7.36 9.34 -38.53
C THR A 600 -8.32 9.95 -39.55
N TYR A 601 -9.63 9.83 -39.34
CA TYR A 601 -10.64 10.43 -40.22
C TYR A 601 -10.58 11.97 -40.20
N LEU A 602 -10.49 12.56 -39.01
CA LEU A 602 -10.42 14.00 -38.82
C LEU A 602 -9.11 14.60 -39.36
N ASP A 603 -7.98 13.90 -39.20
CA ASP A 603 -6.69 14.32 -39.76
C ASP A 603 -6.74 14.36 -41.30
N ASN A 604 -7.26 13.29 -41.92
CA ASN A 604 -7.47 13.24 -43.36
C ASN A 604 -8.43 14.35 -43.84
N LYS A 605 -9.49 14.65 -43.07
CA LYS A 605 -10.39 15.75 -43.38
C LYS A 605 -9.71 17.11 -43.24
N SER A 606 -8.87 17.31 -42.23
CA SER A 606 -8.06 18.52 -42.07
C SER A 606 -7.20 18.78 -43.31
N TYR A 607 -6.52 17.74 -43.80
CA TYR A 607 -5.72 17.85 -45.03
C TYR A 607 -6.58 18.22 -46.24
N GLN A 608 -7.74 17.57 -46.43
CA GLN A 608 -8.67 17.89 -47.52
C GLN A 608 -9.20 19.33 -47.47
N LEU A 609 -9.42 19.88 -46.26
CA LEU A 609 -9.87 21.26 -46.10
C LEU A 609 -8.80 22.28 -46.54
N ALA A 610 -7.52 21.98 -46.32
CA ALA A 610 -6.41 22.81 -46.78
C ALA A 610 -6.08 22.62 -48.28
N GLU A 611 -6.34 21.44 -48.84
CA GLU A 611 -6.01 21.09 -50.22
C GLU A 611 -7.02 21.68 -51.22
N VAL A 612 -6.82 22.95 -51.59
CA VAL A 612 -7.65 23.62 -52.60
C VAL A 612 -7.01 23.50 -53.98
N LYS A 613 -7.68 22.81 -54.92
CA LYS A 613 -7.19 22.62 -56.29
C LYS A 613 -7.78 23.65 -57.26
N ILE A 614 -6.93 24.51 -57.81
CA ILE A 614 -7.31 25.50 -58.83
C ILE A 614 -6.47 25.26 -60.08
N SER A 615 -7.11 24.71 -61.11
CA SER A 615 -6.43 24.29 -62.35
C SER A 615 -6.66 25.21 -63.54
N LYS A 616 -7.67 26.08 -63.48
CA LYS A 616 -8.03 27.01 -64.56
C LYS A 616 -8.21 28.42 -64.02
N ARG A 617 -7.96 29.42 -64.86
CA ARG A 617 -8.10 30.83 -64.47
C ARG A 617 -9.58 31.23 -64.39
N VAL A 618 -10.14 31.27 -63.19
CA VAL A 618 -11.59 31.47 -62.92
C VAL A 618 -11.82 32.48 -61.79
N ARG A 619 -13.07 32.99 -61.69
CA ARG A 619 -13.52 33.70 -60.48
C ARG A 619 -13.69 32.66 -59.39
N ILE A 620 -13.09 32.90 -58.23
CA ILE A 620 -13.14 31.98 -57.10
C ILE A 620 -14.28 32.44 -56.20
N GLY A 621 -15.32 31.62 -56.08
CA GLY A 621 -16.42 31.87 -55.14
C GLY A 621 -16.17 31.23 -53.77
N ILE A 622 -17.27 30.83 -53.12
CA ILE A 622 -17.20 30.10 -51.86
C ILE A 622 -16.54 28.73 -52.11
N LEU A 623 -15.50 28.43 -51.35
CA LEU A 623 -14.74 27.19 -51.48
C LEU A 623 -15.55 25.99 -50.99
N GLU A 624 -15.44 24.89 -51.73
CA GLU A 624 -16.00 23.58 -51.36
C GLU A 624 -15.56 23.14 -49.95
N SER A 625 -14.32 23.47 -49.55
CA SER A 625 -13.81 23.21 -48.21
C SER A 625 -14.70 23.81 -47.11
N VAL A 626 -15.30 24.99 -47.32
CA VAL A 626 -16.17 25.61 -46.32
C VAL A 626 -17.50 24.85 -46.20
N TYR A 627 -18.05 24.35 -47.31
CA TYR A 627 -19.24 23.49 -47.31
C TYR A 627 -18.97 22.14 -46.63
N GLN A 628 -17.84 21.51 -46.96
CA GLN A 628 -17.41 20.25 -46.36
C GLN A 628 -17.19 20.38 -44.85
N PHE A 629 -16.59 21.48 -44.40
CA PHE A 629 -16.48 21.77 -42.96
C PHE A 629 -17.85 21.89 -42.30
N ALA A 630 -18.79 22.63 -42.92
CA ALA A 630 -20.13 22.82 -42.37
C ALA A 630 -20.88 21.49 -42.22
N GLU A 631 -20.81 20.62 -43.22
CA GLU A 631 -21.43 19.29 -43.18
C GLU A 631 -20.79 18.37 -42.13
N LEU A 632 -19.45 18.35 -42.07
CA LEU A 632 -18.70 17.61 -41.05
C LEU A 632 -19.10 18.07 -39.65
N ALA A 633 -19.13 19.38 -39.41
CA ALA A 633 -19.48 19.96 -38.13
C ALA A 633 -20.92 19.64 -37.73
N ARG A 634 -21.90 19.75 -38.64
CA ARG A 634 -23.29 19.33 -38.38
C ARG A 634 -23.37 17.86 -37.98
N THR A 635 -22.66 16.99 -38.70
CA THR A 635 -22.69 15.54 -38.45
C THR A 635 -22.03 15.17 -37.13
N ALA A 636 -20.89 15.79 -36.83
CA ALA A 636 -20.18 15.60 -35.57
C ALA A 636 -21.01 16.13 -34.38
N GLU A 637 -21.60 17.33 -34.49
CA GLU A 637 -22.42 17.91 -33.43
C GLU A 637 -23.70 17.11 -33.15
N ALA A 638 -24.34 16.59 -34.20
CA ALA A 638 -25.48 15.69 -34.05
C ALA A 638 -25.11 14.39 -33.31
N ALA A 639 -23.93 13.82 -33.59
CA ALA A 639 -23.46 12.61 -32.93
C ALA A 639 -23.03 12.84 -31.47
N PHE A 640 -22.43 14.00 -31.17
CA PHE A 640 -21.94 14.38 -29.83
C PHE A 640 -22.97 15.15 -28.99
N ALA A 641 -24.23 15.19 -29.40
CA ALA A 641 -25.28 15.83 -28.62
C ALA A 641 -25.45 15.15 -27.24
N GLY A 642 -25.26 15.91 -26.16
CA GLY A 642 -25.45 15.41 -24.78
C GLY A 642 -24.38 14.45 -24.26
N THR A 643 -23.20 14.38 -24.89
CA THR A 643 -22.09 13.53 -24.42
C THR A 643 -21.06 14.29 -23.56
N GLU A 644 -20.50 13.62 -22.56
CA GLU A 644 -19.42 14.14 -21.71
C GLU A 644 -18.05 14.13 -22.41
N ARG A 645 -17.89 13.38 -23.52
CA ARG A 645 -16.62 13.24 -24.27
C ARG A 645 -16.36 14.34 -25.30
N ARG A 646 -17.01 15.50 -25.13
CA ARG A 646 -16.96 16.63 -26.08
C ARG A 646 -15.56 17.24 -26.23
N ALA A 647 -14.71 17.13 -25.20
CA ALA A 647 -13.33 17.61 -25.23
C ALA A 647 -12.48 16.98 -26.35
N ASP A 648 -12.71 15.70 -26.68
CA ASP A 648 -12.01 15.01 -27.77
C ASP A 648 -12.32 15.68 -29.12
N LEU A 649 -13.58 16.08 -29.37
CA LEU A 649 -14.01 16.77 -30.60
C LEU A 649 -13.58 18.25 -30.62
N ASN A 650 -13.69 18.96 -29.50
CA ASN A 650 -13.32 20.38 -29.39
C ASN A 650 -11.86 20.63 -29.78
N ARG A 651 -10.95 19.71 -29.43
CA ARG A 651 -9.54 19.78 -29.83
C ARG A 651 -9.35 19.79 -31.35
N TRP A 652 -10.13 18.98 -32.06
CA TRP A 652 -10.04 18.84 -33.51
C TRP A 652 -10.59 20.05 -34.26
N TYR A 653 -11.62 20.71 -33.73
CA TYR A 653 -12.17 21.92 -34.35
C TYR A 653 -11.13 23.03 -34.55
N ALA A 654 -10.21 23.23 -33.61
CA ALA A 654 -9.13 24.20 -33.76
C ALA A 654 -8.22 23.89 -34.96
N GLN A 655 -7.87 22.61 -35.15
CA GLN A 655 -7.02 22.16 -36.26
C GLN A 655 -7.76 22.26 -37.60
N LEU A 656 -9.02 21.81 -37.66
CA LEU A 656 -9.85 21.90 -38.87
C LEU A 656 -10.03 23.34 -39.36
N ILE A 657 -10.27 24.28 -38.43
CA ILE A 657 -10.41 25.70 -38.78
C ILE A 657 -9.08 26.28 -39.26
N THR A 658 -7.96 25.90 -38.65
CA THR A 658 -6.64 26.34 -39.10
C THR A 658 -6.38 25.89 -40.54
N SER A 659 -6.59 24.60 -40.83
CA SER A 659 -6.46 24.07 -42.19
C SER A 659 -7.43 24.72 -43.18
N LEU A 660 -8.66 25.02 -42.76
CA LEU A 660 -9.62 25.74 -43.61
C LEU A 660 -9.15 27.15 -43.93
N LYS A 661 -8.60 27.88 -42.94
CA LYS A 661 -8.01 29.21 -43.14
C LYS A 661 -6.83 29.16 -44.12
N ASP A 662 -5.97 28.14 -44.00
CA ASP A 662 -4.85 27.92 -44.92
C ASP A 662 -5.35 27.66 -46.36
N GLY A 663 -6.42 26.89 -46.52
CA GLY A 663 -7.07 26.65 -47.82
C GLY A 663 -7.64 27.94 -48.44
N ILE A 664 -8.29 28.79 -47.62
CA ILE A 664 -8.78 30.11 -48.06
C ILE A 664 -7.62 31.00 -48.49
N GLU A 665 -6.53 31.01 -47.74
CA GLU A 665 -5.35 31.84 -48.02
C GLU A 665 -4.62 31.39 -49.30
N TYR A 666 -4.50 30.07 -49.50
CA TYR A 666 -3.98 29.49 -50.73
C TYR A 666 -4.82 29.88 -51.95
N ALA A 667 -6.16 29.81 -51.83
CA ALA A 667 -7.06 30.21 -52.89
C ALA A 667 -6.95 31.71 -53.22
N ALA A 668 -6.86 32.55 -52.20
CA ALA A 668 -6.78 34.01 -52.35
C ALA A 668 -5.48 34.47 -53.02
N THR A 669 -4.36 33.81 -52.74
CA THR A 669 -3.04 34.13 -53.30
C THR A 669 -2.75 33.41 -54.62
N SER A 670 -3.65 32.56 -55.08
CA SER A 670 -3.46 31.75 -56.29
C SER A 670 -3.29 32.61 -57.55
N PRO A 671 -2.27 32.33 -58.40
CA PRO A 671 -2.09 33.04 -59.67
C PRO A 671 -3.22 32.78 -60.69
N PHE A 672 -4.03 31.75 -60.45
CA PHE A 672 -5.19 31.39 -61.28
C PHE A 672 -6.47 32.15 -60.89
N SER A 673 -6.47 32.96 -59.83
CA SER A 673 -7.65 33.76 -59.48
C SER A 673 -7.87 34.91 -60.47
N LYS A 674 -9.13 35.10 -60.92
CA LYS A 674 -9.57 36.33 -61.60
C LYS A 674 -10.02 37.42 -60.63
N SER A 675 -10.39 37.05 -59.41
CA SER A 675 -10.86 37.96 -58.37
C SER A 675 -9.69 38.39 -57.48
N PRO A 676 -9.65 39.65 -57.00
CA PRO A 676 -8.62 40.11 -56.06
C PRO A 676 -8.58 39.26 -54.79
N ALA A 677 -7.38 39.11 -54.19
CA ALA A 677 -7.19 38.28 -53.01
C ALA A 677 -8.10 38.69 -51.83
N ALA A 678 -8.29 39.99 -51.63
CA ALA A 678 -9.20 40.51 -50.60
C ALA A 678 -10.66 40.08 -50.81
N VAL A 679 -11.12 40.00 -52.07
CA VAL A 679 -12.48 39.53 -52.43
C VAL A 679 -12.65 38.06 -52.08
N VAL A 680 -11.71 37.21 -52.49
CA VAL A 680 -11.76 35.78 -52.17
C VAL A 680 -11.81 35.56 -50.65
N ARG A 681 -11.02 36.32 -49.88
CA ARG A 681 -11.01 36.26 -48.42
C ARG A 681 -12.34 36.70 -47.83
N PHE A 682 -12.83 37.91 -48.11
CA PHE A 682 -14.04 38.39 -47.43
C PHE A 682 -15.29 37.58 -47.81
N GLU A 683 -15.43 37.09 -49.05
CA GLU A 683 -16.59 36.26 -49.43
C GLU A 683 -16.58 34.93 -48.67
N ASN A 684 -15.42 34.27 -48.59
CA ASN A 684 -15.28 33.01 -47.87
C ASN A 684 -15.40 33.18 -46.35
N TYR A 685 -14.78 34.21 -45.76
CA TYR A 685 -14.88 34.48 -44.32
C TYR A 685 -16.28 34.93 -43.90
N HIS A 686 -17.03 35.63 -44.77
CA HIS A 686 -18.43 35.96 -44.52
C HIS A 686 -19.31 34.71 -44.44
N TYR A 687 -19.17 33.81 -45.43
CA TYR A 687 -19.93 32.57 -45.44
C TYR A 687 -19.52 31.68 -44.25
N PHE A 688 -18.22 31.55 -43.98
CA PHE A 688 -17.70 30.81 -42.83
C PHE A 688 -18.22 31.37 -41.49
N TYR A 689 -18.26 32.70 -41.33
CA TYR A 689 -18.88 33.34 -40.16
C TYR A 689 -20.37 33.02 -40.05
N SER A 690 -21.10 32.99 -41.16
CA SER A 690 -22.52 32.63 -41.20
C SER A 690 -22.74 31.19 -40.75
N VAL A 691 -21.93 30.24 -41.25
CA VAL A 691 -21.92 28.84 -40.82
C VAL A 691 -21.65 28.71 -39.33
N LEU A 692 -20.61 29.37 -38.80
CA LEU A 692 -20.31 29.32 -37.36
C LEU A 692 -21.41 29.95 -36.49
N SER A 693 -22.12 30.95 -37.02
CA SER A 693 -23.24 31.60 -36.34
C SER A 693 -24.51 30.75 -36.34
N GLU A 694 -24.71 29.93 -37.38
CA GLU A 694 -25.78 28.94 -37.47
C GLU A 694 -25.53 27.78 -36.49
N LEU A 695 -24.32 27.22 -36.50
CA LEU A 695 -23.96 26.04 -35.70
C LEU A 695 -23.90 26.30 -34.19
N LYS A 696 -23.56 27.54 -33.78
CA LYS A 696 -23.49 27.96 -32.36
C LYS A 696 -22.68 27.01 -31.46
N ILE A 697 -21.50 26.61 -31.92
CA ILE A 697 -20.59 25.74 -31.16
C ILE A 697 -19.78 26.58 -30.17
N ASP A 698 -19.97 26.33 -28.87
CA ASP A 698 -19.37 27.15 -27.79
C ASP A 698 -17.85 27.30 -27.89
N CYS A 699 -17.13 26.21 -28.19
CA CYS A 699 -15.66 26.24 -28.26
C CYS A 699 -15.12 27.01 -29.48
N LEU A 700 -16.00 27.43 -30.42
CA LEU A 700 -15.65 28.15 -31.63
C LEU A 700 -16.01 29.63 -31.59
N ASP A 701 -16.44 30.16 -30.45
CA ASP A 701 -16.84 31.55 -30.30
C ASP A 701 -15.69 32.55 -30.62
N VAL A 702 -14.45 32.19 -30.27
CA VAL A 702 -13.26 32.99 -30.60
C VAL A 702 -13.05 33.02 -32.11
N GLN A 703 -13.06 31.84 -32.74
CA GLN A 703 -12.88 31.70 -34.19
C GLN A 703 -14.02 32.34 -34.98
N ARG A 704 -15.25 32.34 -34.45
CA ARG A 704 -16.38 33.08 -35.03
C ARG A 704 -16.12 34.59 -35.04
N LYS A 705 -15.64 35.16 -33.92
CA LYS A 705 -15.27 36.57 -33.84
C LYS A 705 -14.10 36.91 -34.76
N GLU A 706 -13.09 36.04 -34.83
CA GLU A 706 -11.97 36.17 -35.76
C GLU A 706 -12.40 36.13 -37.22
N ALA A 707 -13.30 35.22 -37.61
CA ALA A 707 -13.82 35.14 -38.97
C ALA A 707 -14.59 36.41 -39.34
N LYS A 708 -15.40 36.97 -38.42
CA LYS A 708 -16.08 38.25 -38.61
C LYS A 708 -15.09 39.39 -38.80
N LYS A 709 -14.06 39.45 -37.96
CA LYS A 709 -13.00 40.47 -38.06
C LYS A 709 -12.24 40.34 -39.36
N ALA A 710 -11.80 39.14 -39.74
CA ALA A 710 -11.10 38.89 -41.00
C ALA A 710 -11.96 39.27 -42.21
N TYR A 711 -13.26 38.99 -42.18
CA TYR A 711 -14.21 39.46 -43.19
C TYR A 711 -14.22 41.00 -43.30
N GLN A 712 -14.36 41.72 -42.17
CA GLN A 712 -14.42 43.18 -42.15
C GLN A 712 -13.08 43.83 -42.56
N ASP A 713 -11.97 43.35 -42.00
CA ASP A 713 -10.62 43.83 -42.30
C ASP A 713 -10.29 43.66 -43.79
N ASN A 714 -10.71 42.54 -44.41
CA ASN A 714 -10.48 42.33 -45.86
C ASN A 714 -11.39 43.19 -46.74
N ILE A 715 -12.62 43.53 -46.31
CA ILE A 715 -13.41 44.56 -46.98
C ILE A 715 -12.68 45.91 -46.91
N GLU A 716 -12.17 46.29 -45.74
CA GLU A 716 -11.41 47.54 -45.61
C GLU A 716 -10.15 47.55 -46.48
N ILE A 717 -9.40 46.45 -46.55
CA ILE A 717 -8.24 46.31 -47.44
C ILE A 717 -8.67 46.46 -48.89
N TYR A 718 -9.75 45.79 -49.31
CA TYR A 718 -10.26 45.90 -50.67
C TYR A 718 -10.72 47.32 -51.02
N VAL A 719 -11.43 47.96 -50.10
CA VAL A 719 -11.85 49.36 -50.20
C VAL A 719 -10.63 50.26 -50.27
N LYS A 720 -9.63 50.12 -49.40
CA LYS A 720 -8.36 50.88 -49.45
C LYS A 720 -7.52 50.57 -50.70
N GLU A 721 -7.58 49.39 -51.29
CA GLU A 721 -6.86 49.11 -52.54
C GLU A 721 -7.54 49.77 -53.75
N LEU A 722 -8.87 49.81 -53.75
CA LEU A 722 -9.66 50.46 -54.80
C LEU A 722 -9.77 51.99 -54.60
N MET A 723 -9.79 52.47 -53.35
CA MET A 723 -10.03 53.86 -52.93
C MET A 723 -8.82 54.53 -52.27
N GLY A 724 -7.80 53.81 -51.81
CA GLY A 724 -6.49 54.38 -51.39
C GLY A 724 -5.65 54.80 -52.60
N ARG A 725 -6.16 54.54 -53.79
CA ARG A 725 -5.89 55.30 -55.02
C ARG A 725 -7.23 55.87 -55.50
N PRO A 726 -7.84 56.82 -54.78
CA PRO A 726 -9.21 57.22 -55.07
C PRO A 726 -9.35 57.89 -56.44
N LEU A 727 -8.23 58.11 -57.10
CA LEU A 727 -8.12 58.93 -58.28
C LEU A 727 -7.30 58.21 -59.38
N GLU A 728 -6.21 57.53 -59.06
CA GLU A 728 -5.35 56.92 -60.09
C GLU A 728 -6.00 55.85 -61.00
N LYS A 729 -7.09 55.19 -60.56
CA LYS A 729 -7.68 54.02 -61.27
C LYS A 729 -9.17 54.09 -61.59
N ILE A 730 -9.84 55.19 -61.26
CA ILE A 730 -11.21 55.44 -61.71
C ILE A 730 -11.26 55.68 -63.24
N HIS A 731 -10.11 55.94 -63.88
CA HIS A 731 -9.95 56.01 -65.33
C HIS A 731 -8.83 55.11 -65.86
N VAL A 732 -9.09 53.82 -66.02
CA VAL A 732 -8.26 52.97 -66.90
C VAL A 732 -9.08 52.51 -68.09
N SER A 733 -9.36 53.45 -69.00
CA SER A 733 -9.40 53.22 -70.44
C SER A 733 -9.36 54.58 -71.16
N PHE A 734 -8.21 54.87 -71.77
CA PHE A 734 -7.88 56.00 -72.68
C PHE A 734 -7.70 57.44 -72.10
N ALA A 735 -6.44 57.90 -72.17
CA ALA A 735 -5.96 59.29 -72.40
C ALA A 735 -6.00 60.41 -71.30
N ARG A 736 -6.22 60.16 -70.00
CA ARG A 736 -6.19 61.25 -68.97
C ARG A 736 -5.49 60.91 -67.64
N ALA A 737 -4.40 60.15 -67.66
CA ALA A 737 -3.64 59.77 -66.45
C ALA A 737 -2.80 60.91 -65.83
N ILE A 738 -2.52 61.99 -66.56
CA ILE A 738 -1.62 63.07 -66.10
C ILE A 738 -2.31 63.99 -65.07
N TYR A 739 -3.58 64.33 -65.29
CA TYR A 739 -4.33 65.31 -64.49
C TYR A 739 -4.79 64.78 -63.11
N TYR A 740 -4.81 63.47 -62.94
CA TYR A 740 -5.45 62.84 -61.78
C TYR A 740 -4.46 62.56 -60.64
N TYR A 741 -3.17 62.35 -60.96
CA TYR A 741 -2.07 62.33 -60.00
C TYR A 741 -1.93 63.69 -59.29
N GLU A 742 -2.23 64.79 -59.99
CA GLU A 742 -2.00 66.14 -59.50
C GLU A 742 -2.77 66.46 -58.21
N ILE A 743 -4.06 66.11 -58.05
CA ILE A 743 -4.79 66.47 -56.81
C ILE A 743 -4.34 65.69 -55.58
N ARG A 744 -4.11 64.38 -55.72
CA ARG A 744 -3.63 63.58 -54.60
C ARG A 744 -2.20 63.97 -54.25
N HIS A 745 -1.33 64.11 -55.25
CA HIS A 745 0.04 64.56 -55.03
C HIS A 745 0.08 65.97 -54.44
N PHE A 746 -0.84 66.84 -54.84
CA PHE A 746 -0.99 68.18 -54.26
C PHE A 746 -1.35 68.11 -52.79
N PHE A 747 -2.43 67.41 -52.40
CA PHE A 747 -2.83 67.30 -50.99
C PHE A 747 -1.82 66.50 -50.14
N GLU A 748 -1.21 65.43 -50.66
CA GLU A 748 -0.14 64.69 -49.96
C GLU A 748 1.12 65.55 -49.79
N SER A 749 1.47 66.37 -50.78
CA SER A 749 2.62 67.28 -50.69
C SER A 749 2.34 68.45 -49.74
N VAL A 750 1.10 68.97 -49.73
CA VAL A 750 0.61 69.94 -48.74
C VAL A 750 0.70 69.36 -47.34
N GLU A 751 0.18 68.15 -47.12
CA GLU A 751 0.26 67.46 -45.83
C GLU A 751 1.69 67.14 -45.40
N ASN A 752 2.56 66.75 -46.32
CA ASN A 752 3.98 66.53 -46.04
C ASN A 752 4.67 67.85 -45.66
N ALA A 753 4.32 68.97 -46.28
CA ALA A 753 4.81 70.28 -45.88
C ALA A 753 4.32 70.66 -44.46
N ILE A 754 3.06 70.38 -44.13
CA ILE A 754 2.54 70.55 -42.75
C ILE A 754 3.33 69.70 -41.77
N ARG A 755 3.57 68.42 -42.09
CA ARG A 755 4.35 67.49 -41.23
C ARG A 755 5.81 67.90 -41.06
N GLN A 756 6.38 68.59 -42.05
CA GLN A 756 7.73 69.16 -41.99
C GLN A 756 7.79 70.47 -41.18
N GLY A 757 6.67 70.91 -40.60
CA GLY A 757 6.61 72.05 -39.67
C GLY A 757 6.14 73.36 -40.30
N VAL A 758 5.69 73.36 -41.56
CA VAL A 758 5.07 74.54 -42.18
C VAL A 758 3.70 74.76 -41.57
N LYS A 759 3.40 75.99 -41.13
CA LYS A 759 2.08 76.32 -40.59
C LYS A 759 1.03 76.24 -41.71
N PRO A 760 -0.17 75.67 -41.46
CA PRO A 760 -1.21 75.54 -42.48
C PRO A 760 -1.51 76.85 -43.22
N GLU A 761 -1.51 77.99 -42.51
CA GLU A 761 -1.80 79.30 -43.08
C GLU A 761 -0.72 79.80 -44.06
N GLU A 762 0.51 79.27 -43.97
CA GLU A 762 1.67 79.68 -44.78
C GLU A 762 1.73 78.94 -46.13
N ILE A 763 0.99 77.84 -46.27
CA ILE A 763 1.03 76.94 -47.42
C ILE A 763 0.56 77.63 -48.70
N ALA A 764 -0.48 78.46 -48.62
CA ALA A 764 -1.01 79.17 -49.77
C ALA A 764 -0.01 80.16 -50.42
N PHE A 765 1.06 80.53 -49.71
CA PHE A 765 2.11 81.43 -50.20
C PHE A 765 3.26 80.70 -50.90
N HIS A 766 3.36 79.37 -50.76
CA HIS A 766 4.34 78.57 -51.49
C HIS A 766 3.87 78.42 -52.95
N GLN A 767 4.74 78.73 -53.92
CA GLN A 767 4.39 78.74 -55.35
C GLN A 767 3.77 77.41 -55.82
N GLN A 768 4.30 76.29 -55.31
CA GLN A 768 3.85 74.92 -55.62
C GLN A 768 2.48 74.57 -55.04
N PHE A 769 2.02 75.30 -54.01
CA PHE A 769 0.75 75.10 -53.33
C PHE A 769 -0.14 76.35 -53.40
N SER A 770 0.07 77.21 -54.40
CA SER A 770 -0.66 78.48 -54.51
C SER A 770 -2.16 78.26 -54.75
N ARG A 771 -2.97 79.28 -54.42
CA ARG A 771 -4.43 79.26 -54.71
C ARG A 771 -4.77 79.00 -56.18
N LEU A 772 -3.92 79.49 -57.09
CA LEU A 772 -4.10 79.27 -58.53
C LEU A 772 -3.91 77.79 -58.87
N GLU A 773 -2.94 77.14 -58.24
CA GLU A 773 -2.64 75.73 -58.44
C GLU A 773 -3.73 74.84 -57.84
N LEU A 774 -4.20 75.14 -56.63
CA LEU A 774 -5.36 74.48 -56.04
C LEU A 774 -6.61 74.55 -56.96
N LYS A 775 -6.88 75.74 -57.54
CA LYS A 775 -8.03 75.93 -58.44
C LYS A 775 -7.90 75.13 -59.73
N LYS A 776 -6.69 75.06 -60.31
CA LYS A 776 -6.43 74.19 -61.48
C LYS A 776 -6.70 72.75 -61.12
N VAL A 777 -6.12 72.29 -60.02
CA VAL A 777 -6.21 70.92 -59.53
C VAL A 777 -7.67 70.48 -59.28
N ILE A 778 -8.51 71.34 -58.67
CA ILE A 778 -9.93 71.05 -58.44
C ILE A 778 -10.74 71.05 -59.75
N SER A 779 -10.44 71.95 -60.68
CA SER A 779 -11.17 72.03 -61.97
C SER A 779 -11.02 70.79 -62.86
N LEU A 780 -10.08 69.90 -62.54
CA LEU A 780 -9.88 68.61 -63.21
C LEU A 780 -10.95 67.57 -62.81
N TYR A 781 -11.83 67.91 -61.85
CA TYR A 781 -12.82 67.02 -61.23
C TYR A 781 -14.27 67.51 -61.33
N PRO A 782 -14.81 67.73 -62.53
CA PRO A 782 -16.20 68.15 -62.68
C PRO A 782 -17.18 67.00 -62.36
N GLU A 783 -18.42 67.35 -62.00
CA GLU A 783 -19.50 66.43 -61.60
C GLU A 783 -19.66 65.22 -62.54
N LYS A 784 -19.56 65.44 -63.86
CA LYS A 784 -19.69 64.40 -64.89
C LYS A 784 -18.63 63.32 -64.79
N GLU A 785 -17.39 63.69 -64.47
CA GLU A 785 -16.27 62.74 -64.36
C GLU A 785 -16.38 61.93 -63.07
N VAL A 786 -16.86 62.54 -61.98
CA VAL A 786 -17.14 61.83 -60.73
C VAL A 786 -18.24 60.78 -60.92
N LYS A 787 -19.36 61.13 -61.57
CA LYS A 787 -20.44 60.17 -61.89
C LYS A 787 -19.96 59.00 -62.75
N LYS A 788 -19.27 59.29 -63.85
CA LYS A 788 -18.74 58.27 -64.76
C LYS A 788 -17.73 57.37 -64.07
N GLY A 789 -16.95 57.94 -63.16
CA GLY A 789 -15.99 57.22 -62.36
C GLY A 789 -16.62 56.24 -61.37
N LEU A 790 -17.68 56.67 -60.68
CA LEU A 790 -18.45 55.83 -59.78
C LEU A 790 -19.17 54.70 -60.52
N GLU A 791 -19.72 54.95 -61.71
CA GLU A 791 -20.34 53.92 -62.55
C GLU A 791 -19.32 52.82 -62.95
N GLN A 792 -18.11 53.22 -63.35
CA GLN A 792 -17.04 52.28 -63.69
C GLN A 792 -16.55 51.50 -62.46
N LEU A 793 -16.46 52.15 -61.31
CA LEU A 793 -16.11 51.51 -60.05
C LEU A 793 -17.16 50.44 -59.67
N TYR A 794 -18.46 50.78 -59.78
CA TYR A 794 -19.55 49.84 -59.54
C TYR A 794 -19.45 48.60 -60.43
N LYS A 795 -19.37 48.79 -61.76
CA LYS A 795 -19.20 47.69 -62.73
C LYS A 795 -17.94 46.86 -62.48
N LYS A 796 -16.88 47.47 -61.98
CA LYS A 796 -15.63 46.79 -61.64
C LYS A 796 -15.77 45.93 -60.38
N ILE A 797 -16.46 46.44 -59.35
CA ILE A 797 -16.77 45.67 -58.14
C ILE A 797 -17.67 44.49 -58.50
N GLU A 798 -18.74 44.73 -59.25
CA GLU A 798 -19.66 43.70 -59.77
C GLU A 798 -18.91 42.58 -60.53
N LYS A 799 -17.93 42.95 -61.37
CA LYS A 799 -17.11 41.97 -62.10
C LYS A 799 -16.15 41.17 -61.22
N HIS A 800 -15.71 41.72 -60.09
CA HIS A 800 -14.78 41.04 -59.18
C HIS A 800 -15.48 40.06 -58.24
N LEU A 801 -16.68 40.40 -57.78
CA LEU A 801 -17.51 39.54 -56.94
C LEU A 801 -18.14 38.41 -57.77
N MET A 802 -18.66 37.40 -57.06
CA MET A 802 -19.50 36.38 -57.69
C MET A 802 -20.85 36.96 -58.09
N ASP A 803 -21.46 36.38 -59.14
CA ASP A 803 -22.79 36.77 -59.61
C ASP A 803 -23.80 36.57 -58.44
N ASP A 804 -24.70 37.53 -58.22
CA ASP A 804 -25.68 37.59 -57.12
C ASP A 804 -25.09 37.61 -55.69
N SER A 805 -23.84 38.06 -55.53
CA SER A 805 -23.23 38.19 -54.19
C SER A 805 -24.01 39.18 -53.30
N SER A 806 -24.52 38.69 -52.16
CA SER A 806 -25.21 39.51 -51.14
C SER A 806 -24.31 40.57 -50.50
N LEU A 807 -23.01 40.52 -50.78
CA LEU A 807 -22.01 41.45 -50.27
C LEU A 807 -21.78 42.66 -51.16
N LEU A 808 -22.32 42.69 -52.38
CA LEU A 808 -22.13 43.82 -53.31
C LEU A 808 -22.56 45.15 -52.67
N GLN A 809 -23.76 45.20 -52.11
CA GLN A 809 -24.30 46.39 -51.45
C GLN A 809 -23.52 46.76 -50.18
N VAL A 810 -23.02 45.76 -49.45
CA VAL A 810 -22.20 45.99 -48.25
C VAL A 810 -20.86 46.62 -48.62
N VAL A 811 -20.19 46.09 -49.65
CA VAL A 811 -18.94 46.65 -50.16
C VAL A 811 -19.18 48.04 -50.73
N TRP A 812 -20.27 48.24 -51.49
CA TRP A 812 -20.63 49.54 -52.06
C TRP A 812 -20.87 50.61 -51.00
N ARG A 813 -21.51 50.26 -49.89
CA ARG A 813 -21.66 51.17 -48.74
C ARG A 813 -20.32 51.52 -48.08
N ASN A 814 -19.42 50.55 -47.91
CA ASN A 814 -18.08 50.84 -47.38
C ASN A 814 -17.26 51.72 -48.33
N MET A 815 -17.44 51.56 -49.65
CA MET A 815 -16.86 52.44 -50.67
C MET A 815 -17.40 53.88 -50.55
N GLN A 816 -18.71 54.03 -50.36
CA GLN A 816 -19.34 55.32 -50.12
C GLN A 816 -18.74 56.00 -48.87
N ASP A 817 -18.65 55.28 -47.75
CA ASP A 817 -18.14 55.82 -46.49
C ASP A 817 -16.68 56.27 -46.61
N GLU A 818 -15.83 55.49 -47.29
CA GLU A 818 -14.42 55.86 -47.52
C GLU A 818 -14.29 57.06 -48.48
N PHE A 819 -15.10 57.12 -49.54
CA PHE A 819 -15.12 58.27 -50.45
C PHE A 819 -15.52 59.56 -49.71
N LEU A 820 -16.57 59.48 -48.89
CA LEU A 820 -17.04 60.60 -48.08
C LEU A 820 -16.01 61.05 -47.05
N LYS A 821 -15.29 60.10 -46.43
CA LYS A 821 -14.22 60.38 -45.49
C LYS A 821 -13.08 61.15 -46.15
N GLN A 822 -12.66 60.75 -47.35
CA GLN A 822 -11.61 61.44 -48.10
C GLN A 822 -12.05 62.83 -48.57
N LEU A 823 -13.29 62.96 -49.07
CA LEU A 823 -13.83 64.25 -49.49
C LEU A 823 -13.94 65.22 -48.31
N LYS A 824 -14.36 64.76 -47.13
CA LYS A 824 -14.33 65.56 -45.90
C LYS A 824 -12.90 65.96 -45.52
N HIS A 825 -11.96 65.02 -45.55
CA HIS A 825 -10.55 65.26 -45.27
C HIS A 825 -9.94 66.32 -46.20
N TYR A 826 -10.17 66.25 -47.51
CA TYR A 826 -9.70 67.29 -48.44
C TYR A 826 -10.35 68.65 -48.16
N ASN A 827 -11.64 68.69 -47.83
CA ASN A 827 -12.31 69.94 -47.42
C ASN A 827 -11.71 70.52 -46.12
N GLU A 828 -11.35 69.68 -45.15
CA GLU A 828 -10.68 70.10 -43.92
C GLU A 828 -9.29 70.68 -44.21
N VAL A 829 -8.47 70.00 -45.03
CA VAL A 829 -7.14 70.51 -45.43
C VAL A 829 -7.26 71.81 -46.21
N MET A 830 -8.24 71.94 -47.11
CA MET A 830 -8.50 73.20 -47.83
C MET A 830 -8.92 74.33 -46.89
N GLY A 831 -9.80 74.04 -45.93
CA GLY A 831 -10.27 75.01 -44.94
C GLY A 831 -9.15 75.53 -44.05
N GLN A 832 -8.18 74.68 -43.71
CA GLN A 832 -7.01 75.05 -42.90
C GLN A 832 -5.96 75.82 -43.71
N CYS A 833 -5.66 75.38 -44.95
CA CYS A 833 -4.54 75.92 -45.72
C CYS A 833 -4.89 77.14 -46.59
N TYR A 834 -6.17 77.31 -46.93
CA TYR A 834 -6.65 78.34 -47.86
C TYR A 834 -7.83 79.16 -47.32
N PRO A 835 -7.72 79.74 -46.10
CA PRO A 835 -8.82 80.47 -45.49
C PRO A 835 -9.27 81.65 -46.38
N ASN A 836 -10.58 81.89 -46.44
CA ASN A 836 -11.24 82.96 -47.21
C ASN A 836 -11.10 82.89 -48.74
N SER A 837 -10.64 81.76 -49.31
CA SER A 837 -10.39 81.65 -50.75
C SER A 837 -11.65 81.40 -51.59
N ARG A 838 -12.78 81.00 -50.98
CA ARG A 838 -14.03 80.58 -51.66
C ARG A 838 -13.79 79.55 -52.78
N ILE A 839 -12.83 78.65 -52.56
CA ILE A 839 -12.49 77.56 -53.48
C ILE A 839 -13.06 76.29 -52.84
N ASP A 840 -14.14 75.77 -53.42
CA ASP A 840 -14.80 74.55 -52.98
C ASP A 840 -14.82 73.53 -54.13
N PHE A 841 -14.99 72.25 -53.81
CA PHE A 841 -15.26 71.24 -54.82
C PHE A 841 -16.61 71.49 -55.51
N GLU A 842 -16.70 71.26 -56.82
CA GLU A 842 -17.96 71.39 -57.57
C GLU A 842 -19.02 70.35 -57.14
N VAL A 843 -18.61 69.28 -56.47
CA VAL A 843 -19.48 68.20 -56.00
C VAL A 843 -19.60 68.27 -54.47
N SER A 844 -20.84 68.41 -53.96
CA SER A 844 -21.09 68.40 -52.52
C SER A 844 -21.19 66.98 -51.96
N VAL A 845 -21.08 66.87 -50.63
CA VAL A 845 -21.33 65.61 -49.90
C VAL A 845 -22.71 65.03 -50.22
N GLN A 846 -23.74 65.88 -50.39
CA GLN A 846 -25.10 65.46 -50.68
C GLN A 846 -25.25 64.91 -52.10
N ASP A 847 -24.52 65.49 -53.05
CA ASP A 847 -24.50 65.03 -54.44
C ASP A 847 -23.88 63.64 -54.53
N VAL A 848 -22.76 63.40 -53.84
CA VAL A 848 -22.12 62.08 -53.75
C VAL A 848 -23.06 61.03 -53.18
N LEU A 849 -23.74 61.34 -52.07
CA LEU A 849 -24.73 60.45 -51.46
C LEU A 849 -25.85 60.08 -52.44
N SER A 850 -26.31 61.06 -53.24
CA SER A 850 -27.33 60.83 -54.25
C SER A 850 -26.81 59.91 -55.38
N TYR A 851 -25.55 60.05 -55.80
CA TYR A 851 -24.97 59.24 -56.87
C TYR A 851 -24.80 57.79 -56.44
N PHE A 852 -24.23 57.54 -55.25
CA PHE A 852 -24.10 56.19 -54.70
C PHE A 852 -25.46 55.50 -54.52
N SER A 853 -26.48 56.25 -54.10
CA SER A 853 -27.85 55.74 -53.96
C SER A 853 -28.52 55.45 -55.30
N GLN A 854 -28.33 56.30 -56.32
CA GLN A 854 -28.87 56.09 -57.66
C GLN A 854 -28.30 54.83 -58.31
N PHE A 855 -26.99 54.58 -58.20
CA PHE A 855 -26.38 53.35 -58.71
C PHE A 855 -26.87 52.10 -57.97
N ALA A 856 -27.11 52.19 -56.66
CA ALA A 856 -27.65 51.09 -55.86
C ALA A 856 -29.15 50.82 -56.07
N MET A 857 -29.91 51.74 -56.68
CA MET A 857 -31.33 51.57 -57.03
C MET A 857 -31.56 51.16 -58.49
N GLN A 858 -30.61 51.46 -59.38
CA GLN A 858 -30.66 51.11 -60.81
C GLN A 858 -30.26 49.65 -61.09
N HIS A 859 -29.63 48.99 -60.12
CA HIS A 859 -29.14 47.62 -60.13
C HIS A 859 -29.50 46.96 -58.81
#